data_AF-A0A960HJ91-F1
#
_entry.id   AF-A0A960HJ91-F1
#
_cell.length_a   1.000
_cell.length_b   1.000
_cell.length_c   1.000
_cell.angle_alpha   90.00
_cell.angle_beta   90.00
_cell.angle_gamma   90.00
#
_symmetry.space_group_name_H-M   'P 1'
#
loop_
_entity.id
_entity.type
_entity.pdbx_description
1 polymer ?
#
loop_
_entity_poly.entity_id
_entity_poly.type
_entity_poly.pdbx_seq_one_letter_code
_entity_poly.pdbx_strand_id
1 'polypeptide(L)'
;GPFYWRFTLLNLVPYLAGWEQALGAEAWTTAGGRVLPALAHHPLFARTVRWLVDLTLPDGSLAPIDDGNPGRSAPFGALPTARPPLQGLAAEAAWRWAEAPDPYAVDGNVDLTVESIAAYDDGVSPAAPDRSPTSFYVEGGDAVLRTSWREQATEALVLGEHDTASEFGRGPDGLGRWPQSHEHADPGAFLLHAHGQRLALDPGYLSFTEHGDVNQPEDHNLVLVDGHGPADYLQASVAWGDDPAGRPPAEGQSTITATLDGDAVDAATVVTAYRGATVARRFVLLSTPGADDGYLVVADRVDAPAGTDLTWMLHGNGGGTSGGTYQRREAGGTWTHGGARLTSAIGSPSGAVALAEQEGVHELAPSGRATHTALAATIEAAPRPGRTAGADAVQLLYPTRSADGAPTVTTRSDATGTTIELEDVAGDRSVRVVLAPDGRLQVEERHLDGRLRTAWAEGVDELAPAGGPAVVLGDPTDAAPASALGLHLGPGSVEVLAPGTTGPVVVRAPGAASWAGALDGACSATADGADALVVAAGAERRVRLGDTGGRPAADPGSDQRVEVGSSVALDGSASCDPDATPVMLRWELASAPAGSAWRLDGADTATPTLLADRAGPFRVRLVVTDASGARSLEREVVVIAGPPCGDGVDGDLDGLIDTDDPDCDGSAPPPTTPSTTTTTGPPSEPSEPRPAPAVPVAGSPRYTG
;
A
#
# COMPACT_ATOMS: atom_id res chain seq x y z
N GLY A 1 -9.10 1.05 -8.82
CA GLY A 1 -8.74 -0.37 -8.52
C GLY A 1 -8.55 -1.40 -9.66
N PRO A 2 -8.12 -2.64 -9.28
CA PRO A 2 -7.67 -3.74 -10.17
C PRO A 2 -8.79 -4.40 -11.00
N PHE A 3 -10.02 -4.37 -10.52
CA PHE A 3 -11.15 -5.01 -11.20
C PHE A 3 -11.50 -4.36 -12.54
N TYR A 4 -11.51 -3.02 -12.61
CA TYR A 4 -11.74 -2.29 -13.86
C TYR A 4 -10.53 -2.34 -14.80
N TRP A 5 -9.32 -2.49 -14.27
CA TRP A 5 -8.18 -2.81 -15.11
C TRP A 5 -8.32 -4.19 -15.76
N ARG A 6 -8.84 -5.21 -15.04
CA ARG A 6 -9.24 -6.48 -15.65
C ARG A 6 -10.25 -6.28 -16.79
N PHE A 7 -11.31 -5.49 -16.59
CA PHE A 7 -12.25 -5.17 -17.68
C PHE A 7 -11.57 -4.54 -18.88
N THR A 8 -10.61 -3.65 -18.63
CA THR A 8 -9.79 -3.04 -19.67
C THR A 8 -8.98 -4.11 -20.40
N LEU A 9 -8.32 -5.04 -19.70
CA LEU A 9 -7.57 -6.14 -20.31
C LEU A 9 -8.44 -7.04 -21.20
N LEU A 10 -9.67 -7.36 -20.78
CA LEU A 10 -10.59 -8.18 -21.59
C LEU A 10 -10.85 -7.58 -22.99
N ASN A 11 -10.85 -6.25 -23.10
CA ASN A 11 -11.02 -5.55 -24.37
C ASN A 11 -9.67 -5.26 -25.06
N LEU A 12 -8.65 -4.98 -24.27
CA LEU A 12 -7.35 -4.53 -24.73
C LEU A 12 -6.56 -5.68 -25.37
N VAL A 13 -6.61 -6.88 -24.81
CA VAL A 13 -5.82 -8.02 -25.30
C VAL A 13 -6.08 -8.34 -26.78
N PRO A 14 -7.34 -8.53 -27.25
CA PRO A 14 -7.61 -8.75 -28.67
C PRO A 14 -7.18 -7.56 -29.55
N TYR A 15 -7.32 -6.33 -29.04
CA TYR A 15 -6.89 -5.13 -29.74
C TYR A 15 -5.37 -5.09 -29.92
N LEU A 16 -4.60 -5.40 -28.87
CA LEU A 16 -3.14 -5.46 -28.90
C LEU A 16 -2.66 -6.54 -29.88
N ALA A 17 -3.30 -7.71 -29.88
CA ALA A 17 -2.99 -8.77 -30.83
C ALA A 17 -3.22 -8.32 -32.28
N GLY A 18 -4.33 -7.64 -32.56
CA GLY A 18 -4.61 -7.06 -33.87
C GLY A 18 -3.63 -5.96 -34.27
N TRP A 19 -3.25 -5.09 -33.33
CA TRP A 19 -2.25 -4.04 -33.54
C TRP A 19 -0.89 -4.63 -33.89
N GLU A 20 -0.38 -5.57 -33.10
CA GLU A 20 0.90 -6.23 -33.35
C GLU A 20 0.92 -6.90 -34.73
N GLN A 21 -0.17 -7.55 -35.14
CA GLN A 21 -0.26 -8.16 -36.46
C GLN A 21 -0.21 -7.13 -37.60
N ALA A 22 -0.81 -5.95 -37.40
CA ALA A 22 -0.91 -4.93 -38.43
C ALA A 22 0.33 -4.01 -38.51
N LEU A 23 0.90 -3.66 -37.36
CA LEU A 23 1.90 -2.59 -37.21
C LEU A 23 3.19 -3.05 -36.50
N GLY A 24 3.22 -4.26 -35.93
CA GLY A 24 4.32 -4.71 -35.09
C GLY A 24 4.55 -3.77 -33.91
N ALA A 25 5.80 -3.34 -33.72
CA ALA A 25 6.21 -2.41 -32.67
C ALA A 25 6.13 -0.93 -33.07
N GLU A 26 5.55 -0.61 -34.22
CA GLU A 26 5.48 0.77 -34.70
C GLU A 26 4.36 1.56 -34.02
N ALA A 27 4.64 2.84 -33.74
CA ALA A 27 3.62 3.80 -33.36
C ALA A 27 2.74 4.14 -34.57
N TRP A 28 1.46 4.41 -34.32
CA TRP A 28 0.52 4.83 -35.37
C TRP A 28 0.25 6.32 -35.28
N THR A 29 0.37 7.03 -36.41
CA THR A 29 -0.06 8.42 -36.51
C THR A 29 -1.44 8.48 -37.13
N THR A 30 -2.43 8.98 -36.37
CA THR A 30 -3.79 9.18 -36.87
C THR A 30 -3.81 10.26 -37.96
N ALA A 31 -4.89 10.33 -38.75
CA ALA A 31 -5.06 11.38 -39.76
C ALA A 31 -5.01 12.81 -39.18
N GLY A 32 -5.33 12.98 -37.89
CA GLY A 32 -5.22 14.24 -37.15
C GLY A 32 -3.82 14.55 -36.60
N GLY A 33 -2.79 13.76 -36.94
CA GLY A 33 -1.42 13.95 -36.48
C GLY A 33 -1.13 13.42 -35.07
N ARG A 34 -2.11 12.80 -34.40
CA ARG A 34 -1.90 12.19 -33.07
C ARG A 34 -1.07 10.91 -33.21
N VAL A 35 0.04 10.83 -32.50
CA VAL A 35 0.89 9.64 -32.41
C VAL A 35 0.40 8.77 -31.26
N LEU A 36 0.07 7.52 -31.56
CA LEU A 36 -0.30 6.49 -30.59
C LEU A 36 0.87 5.51 -30.49
N PRO A 37 1.49 5.35 -29.32
CA PRO A 37 2.60 4.41 -29.16
C PRO A 37 2.11 2.97 -29.38
N ALA A 38 3.04 2.08 -29.72
CA ALA A 38 2.75 0.64 -29.72
C ALA A 38 2.47 0.19 -28.28
N LEU A 39 1.19 0.17 -27.89
CA LEU A 39 0.78 -0.10 -26.51
C LEU A 39 1.28 -1.46 -26.01
N ALA A 40 1.28 -2.48 -26.88
CA ALA A 40 1.80 -3.81 -26.57
C ALA A 40 3.31 -3.81 -26.25
N HIS A 41 4.04 -2.81 -26.75
CA HIS A 41 5.48 -2.63 -26.53
C HIS A 41 5.81 -1.50 -25.54
N HIS A 42 4.80 -0.86 -24.97
CA HIS A 42 4.99 0.26 -24.06
C HIS A 42 5.38 -0.25 -22.66
N PRO A 43 6.46 0.27 -22.02
CA PRO A 43 6.90 -0.20 -20.70
C PRO A 43 5.83 -0.13 -19.61
N LEU A 44 4.95 0.88 -19.67
CA LEU A 44 3.81 1.00 -18.75
C LEU A 44 2.94 -0.26 -18.75
N PHE A 45 2.77 -0.94 -19.88
CA PHE A 45 1.93 -2.13 -19.93
C PHE A 45 2.50 -3.27 -19.08
N ALA A 46 3.81 -3.50 -19.12
CA ALA A 46 4.46 -4.48 -18.25
C ALA A 46 4.36 -4.08 -16.77
N ARG A 47 4.52 -2.78 -16.46
CA ARG A 47 4.37 -2.29 -15.08
C ARG A 47 2.95 -2.49 -14.55
N THR A 48 1.92 -2.21 -15.35
CA THR A 48 0.52 -2.43 -14.93
C THR A 48 0.19 -3.92 -14.81
N VAL A 49 0.77 -4.78 -15.63
CA VAL A 49 0.63 -6.25 -15.45
C VAL A 49 1.30 -6.71 -14.17
N ARG A 50 2.51 -6.20 -13.86
CA ARG A 50 3.19 -6.48 -12.59
C ARG A 50 2.37 -6.00 -11.39
N TRP A 51 1.89 -4.76 -11.41
CA TRP A 51 1.00 -4.21 -10.40
C TRP A 51 -0.22 -5.11 -10.16
N LEU A 52 -0.86 -5.60 -11.23
CA LEU A 52 -2.00 -6.50 -11.11
C LEU A 52 -1.65 -7.87 -10.49
N VAL A 53 -0.45 -8.42 -10.77
CA VAL A 53 0.05 -9.65 -10.11
C VAL A 53 0.30 -9.39 -8.63
N ASP A 54 0.90 -8.25 -8.30
CA ASP A 54 1.24 -7.92 -6.92
C ASP A 54 -0.03 -7.68 -6.08
N LEU A 55 -1.12 -7.16 -6.67
CA LEU A 55 -2.43 -6.93 -6.02
C LEU A 55 -3.37 -8.14 -5.94
N THR A 56 -3.01 -9.30 -6.48
CA THR A 56 -3.86 -10.49 -6.27
C THR A 56 -3.83 -10.90 -4.81
N LEU A 57 -4.96 -11.22 -4.22
CA LEU A 57 -5.01 -11.83 -2.89
C LEU A 57 -4.27 -13.18 -2.89
N PRO A 58 -3.88 -13.72 -1.73
CA PRO A 58 -3.18 -15.00 -1.64
C PRO A 58 -3.96 -16.17 -2.25
N ASP A 59 -5.29 -16.13 -2.26
CA ASP A 59 -6.15 -17.13 -2.92
C ASP A 59 -6.18 -17.01 -4.46
N GLY A 60 -5.56 -15.97 -5.01
CA GLY A 60 -5.46 -15.71 -6.43
C GLY A 60 -6.54 -14.89 -7.09
N SER A 61 -7.55 -14.51 -6.33
CA SER A 61 -8.52 -13.54 -6.79
C SER A 61 -7.91 -12.14 -6.78
N LEU A 62 -8.53 -11.23 -7.52
CA LEU A 62 -8.26 -9.79 -7.40
C LEU A 62 -8.80 -9.29 -6.07
N ALA A 63 -8.08 -8.35 -5.47
CA ALA A 63 -8.58 -7.61 -4.32
C ALA A 63 -9.91 -6.93 -4.68
N PRO A 64 -10.98 -7.14 -3.90
CA PRO A 64 -12.30 -6.56 -4.13
C PRO A 64 -12.39 -5.18 -3.51
N ILE A 65 -11.44 -4.31 -3.86
CA ILE A 65 -11.46 -2.88 -3.49
C ILE A 65 -12.23 -2.11 -4.55
N ASP A 66 -12.73 -0.92 -4.21
CA ASP A 66 -13.59 -0.10 -5.06
C ASP A 66 -14.85 -0.86 -5.53
N ASP A 67 -15.35 -0.57 -6.72
CA ASP A 67 -16.34 -1.39 -7.43
C ASP A 67 -15.77 -2.76 -7.89
N GLY A 68 -14.97 -3.43 -7.06
CA GLY A 68 -14.41 -4.76 -7.26
C GLY A 68 -15.28 -5.89 -6.71
N ASN A 69 -15.63 -6.87 -7.56
CA ASN A 69 -16.30 -8.09 -7.08
C ASN A 69 -15.27 -9.12 -6.56
N PRO A 70 -15.50 -9.80 -5.42
CA PRO A 70 -14.58 -10.79 -4.88
C PRO A 70 -14.60 -12.10 -5.66
N GLY A 71 -13.47 -12.83 -5.60
CA GLY A 71 -13.30 -14.12 -6.26
C GLY A 71 -13.04 -14.02 -7.78
N ARG A 72 -12.94 -12.81 -8.33
CA ARG A 72 -12.68 -12.57 -9.76
C ARG A 72 -11.20 -12.71 -10.06
N SER A 73 -10.88 -13.26 -11.23
CA SER A 73 -9.49 -13.54 -11.65
C SER A 73 -9.10 -12.68 -12.85
N ALA A 74 -7.86 -12.20 -12.91
CA ALA A 74 -7.34 -11.52 -14.09
C ALA A 74 -7.00 -12.52 -15.22
N PRO A 75 -7.17 -12.13 -16.50
CA PRO A 75 -6.95 -13.01 -17.65
C PRO A 75 -5.45 -13.12 -18.02
N PHE A 76 -4.58 -13.40 -17.04
CA PHE A 76 -3.12 -13.41 -17.23
C PHE A 76 -2.67 -14.34 -18.37
N GLY A 77 -3.41 -15.41 -18.61
CA GLY A 77 -3.11 -16.35 -19.68
C GLY A 77 -3.36 -15.93 -21.11
N ALA A 78 -4.15 -14.88 -21.30
CA ALA A 78 -4.37 -14.29 -22.60
C ALA A 78 -3.30 -13.25 -22.94
N LEU A 79 -2.38 -12.94 -22.01
CA LEU A 79 -1.34 -11.95 -22.22
C LEU A 79 -0.22 -12.49 -23.12
N PRO A 80 0.28 -11.69 -24.09
CA PRO A 80 1.33 -12.10 -25.02
C PRO A 80 2.73 -12.09 -24.36
N THR A 81 2.96 -12.98 -23.39
CA THR A 81 4.18 -12.99 -22.57
C THR A 81 5.44 -13.47 -23.30
N ALA A 82 5.32 -14.05 -24.49
CA ALA A 82 6.48 -14.53 -25.27
C ALA A 82 7.37 -13.39 -25.85
N ARG A 83 6.98 -12.11 -25.71
CA ARG A 83 7.67 -10.97 -26.32
C ARG A 83 7.89 -9.82 -25.33
N PRO A 84 8.90 -8.96 -25.54
CA PRO A 84 9.05 -7.72 -24.77
C PRO A 84 7.81 -6.82 -24.92
N PRO A 85 7.35 -6.18 -23.83
CA PRO A 85 8.03 -6.03 -22.54
C PRO A 85 7.61 -7.10 -21.50
N LEU A 86 6.62 -7.95 -21.81
CA LEU A 86 6.06 -8.92 -20.87
C LEU A 86 6.91 -10.18 -20.66
N GLN A 87 7.94 -10.41 -21.47
CA GLN A 87 8.82 -11.58 -21.35
C GLN A 87 9.39 -11.79 -19.95
N GLY A 88 9.69 -10.70 -19.22
CA GLY A 88 10.17 -10.78 -17.84
C GLY A 88 9.14 -11.27 -16.82
N LEU A 89 7.85 -11.21 -17.14
CA LEU A 89 6.73 -11.56 -16.27
C LEU A 89 6.07 -12.89 -16.66
N ALA A 90 6.60 -13.59 -17.67
CA ALA A 90 5.95 -14.76 -18.24
C ALA A 90 5.70 -15.88 -17.22
N ALA A 91 6.70 -16.21 -16.41
CA ALA A 91 6.61 -17.25 -15.39
C ALA A 91 5.59 -16.88 -14.29
N GLU A 92 5.59 -15.61 -13.87
CA GLU A 92 4.72 -15.09 -12.81
C GLU A 92 3.26 -15.00 -13.27
N ALA A 93 3.02 -14.48 -14.48
CA ALA A 93 1.69 -14.43 -15.07
C ALA A 93 1.12 -15.84 -15.27
N ALA A 94 1.94 -16.79 -15.76
CA ALA A 94 1.52 -18.18 -15.91
C ALA A 94 1.23 -18.87 -14.57
N TRP A 95 2.06 -18.60 -13.55
CA TRP A 95 1.84 -19.07 -12.18
C TRP A 95 0.54 -18.54 -11.59
N ARG A 96 0.37 -17.22 -11.63
CA ARG A 96 -0.81 -16.55 -11.09
C ARG A 96 -2.09 -16.98 -11.80
N TRP A 97 -2.01 -17.20 -13.11
CA TRP A 97 -3.10 -17.78 -13.88
C TRP A 97 -3.44 -19.20 -13.43
N ALA A 98 -2.43 -20.06 -13.26
CA ALA A 98 -2.64 -21.46 -12.85
C ALA A 98 -3.24 -21.61 -11.45
N GLU A 99 -2.97 -20.65 -10.56
CA GLU A 99 -3.49 -20.63 -9.19
C GLU A 99 -4.78 -19.83 -9.02
N ALA A 100 -5.28 -19.17 -10.06
CA ALA A 100 -6.50 -18.38 -9.96
C ALA A 100 -7.74 -19.28 -9.76
N PRO A 101 -8.75 -18.85 -8.98
CA PRO A 101 -9.95 -19.66 -8.73
C PRO A 101 -10.80 -19.89 -9.99
N ASP A 102 -10.86 -18.91 -10.90
CA ASP A 102 -11.54 -19.04 -12.20
C ASP A 102 -10.72 -18.39 -13.33
N PRO A 103 -9.66 -19.09 -13.81
CA PRO A 103 -8.67 -18.52 -14.71
C PRO A 103 -9.20 -18.14 -16.10
N TYR A 104 -10.38 -18.64 -16.47
CA TYR A 104 -10.99 -18.40 -17.78
C TYR A 104 -12.25 -17.53 -17.69
N ALA A 105 -12.66 -17.10 -16.49
CA ALA A 105 -13.83 -16.24 -16.34
C ALA A 105 -13.61 -14.86 -16.97
N VAL A 106 -14.53 -14.51 -17.86
CA VAL A 106 -14.62 -13.20 -18.51
C VAL A 106 -15.93 -12.48 -18.21
N ASP A 107 -16.76 -13.04 -17.33
CA ASP A 107 -18.07 -12.53 -16.91
C ASP A 107 -19.03 -12.22 -18.07
N GLY A 108 -18.91 -12.99 -19.16
CA GLY A 108 -19.72 -12.81 -20.37
C GLY A 108 -19.34 -11.60 -21.24
N ASN A 109 -18.20 -10.95 -20.97
CA ASN A 109 -17.72 -9.82 -21.76
C ASN A 109 -17.14 -10.25 -23.11
N VAL A 110 -15.84 -10.56 -23.14
CA VAL A 110 -15.10 -10.94 -24.34
C VAL A 110 -14.53 -12.32 -24.10
N ASP A 111 -14.90 -13.29 -24.94
CA ASP A 111 -14.32 -14.64 -24.89
C ASP A 111 -12.85 -14.56 -25.32
N LEU A 112 -11.94 -14.86 -24.39
CA LEU A 112 -10.49 -14.86 -24.60
C LEU A 112 -9.91 -16.26 -24.82
N THR A 113 -10.75 -17.27 -25.11
CA THR A 113 -10.28 -18.65 -25.28
C THR A 113 -9.25 -18.76 -26.41
N VAL A 114 -9.48 -18.07 -27.54
CA VAL A 114 -8.56 -18.12 -28.69
C VAL A 114 -7.24 -17.44 -28.37
N GLU A 115 -7.29 -16.28 -27.74
CA GLU A 115 -6.14 -15.50 -27.28
C GLU A 115 -5.31 -16.31 -26.27
N SER A 116 -5.98 -16.97 -25.33
CA SER A 116 -5.34 -17.83 -24.33
C SER A 116 -4.61 -19.01 -24.98
N ILE A 117 -5.21 -19.65 -26.00
CA ILE A 117 -4.55 -20.72 -26.76
C ILE A 117 -3.37 -20.18 -27.57
N ALA A 118 -3.51 -18.99 -28.16
CA ALA A 118 -2.47 -18.38 -28.99
C ALA A 118 -1.28 -17.84 -28.16
N ALA A 119 -1.55 -17.38 -26.94
CA ALA A 119 -0.55 -16.89 -26.00
C ALA A 119 0.13 -18.00 -25.19
N TYR A 120 -0.48 -19.18 -25.10
CA TYR A 120 0.08 -20.31 -24.37
C TYR A 120 1.45 -20.72 -24.90
N ASP A 121 2.44 -20.73 -24.00
CA ASP A 121 3.83 -21.12 -24.26
C ASP A 121 4.23 -22.24 -23.30
N ASP A 122 4.36 -23.46 -23.81
CA ASP A 122 4.77 -24.64 -23.03
C ASP A 122 6.27 -24.65 -22.68
N GLY A 123 7.04 -23.69 -23.21
CA GLY A 123 8.41 -23.41 -22.79
C GLY A 123 8.52 -22.62 -21.49
N VAL A 124 7.43 -21.97 -21.04
CA VAL A 124 7.40 -21.21 -19.79
C VAL A 124 7.04 -22.15 -18.63
N SER A 125 7.94 -22.25 -17.66
CA SER A 125 7.63 -22.91 -16.38
C SER A 125 6.98 -21.91 -15.44
N PRO A 126 5.74 -22.13 -14.99
CA PRO A 126 5.09 -21.27 -14.00
C PRO A 126 5.91 -21.22 -12.70
N ALA A 127 6.20 -20.02 -12.22
CA ALA A 127 6.87 -19.80 -10.95
C ALA A 127 6.34 -18.53 -10.28
N ALA A 128 6.20 -18.58 -8.95
CA ALA A 128 5.95 -17.39 -8.16
C ALA A 128 7.09 -16.36 -8.33
N PRO A 129 6.83 -15.07 -8.12
CA PRO A 129 7.86 -14.04 -8.22
C PRO A 129 9.09 -14.33 -7.33
N ASP A 130 10.28 -14.02 -7.85
CA ASP A 130 11.56 -14.17 -7.15
C ASP A 130 11.96 -12.92 -6.33
N ARG A 131 11.06 -11.94 -6.24
CA ARG A 131 11.20 -10.67 -5.52
C ARG A 131 10.44 -10.68 -4.19
N SER A 132 10.61 -9.59 -3.41
CA SER A 132 9.84 -9.39 -2.18
C SER A 132 8.33 -9.52 -2.46
N PRO A 133 7.58 -10.24 -1.60
CA PRO A 133 6.12 -10.27 -1.65
C PRO A 133 5.50 -8.92 -1.26
N THR A 134 6.22 -8.09 -0.51
CA THR A 134 5.82 -6.71 -0.19
C THR A 134 6.04 -5.81 -1.40
N SER A 135 5.11 -4.89 -1.67
CA SER A 135 5.20 -3.98 -2.81
C SER A 135 4.48 -2.67 -2.54
N PHE A 136 5.03 -1.57 -3.06
CA PHE A 136 4.52 -0.22 -2.87
C PHE A 136 4.31 0.46 -4.22
N TYR A 137 3.12 0.99 -4.43
CA TYR A 137 2.69 1.67 -5.64
C TYR A 137 2.07 3.01 -5.28
N VAL A 138 2.89 4.02 -5.00
CA VAL A 138 2.41 5.36 -4.62
C VAL A 138 1.43 5.91 -5.66
N GLU A 139 1.82 5.97 -6.94
CA GLU A 139 0.93 6.41 -8.04
C GLU A 139 -0.21 5.43 -8.36
N GLY A 140 -0.14 4.20 -7.84
CA GLY A 140 -1.21 3.22 -7.94
C GLY A 140 -2.20 3.31 -6.78
N GLY A 141 -1.83 3.99 -5.69
CA GLY A 141 -2.63 4.10 -4.48
C GLY A 141 -2.55 2.88 -3.56
N ASP A 142 -1.58 1.98 -3.75
CA ASP A 142 -1.56 0.69 -3.05
C ASP A 142 -0.27 0.40 -2.30
N ALA A 143 -0.38 -0.06 -1.06
CA ALA A 143 0.69 -0.76 -0.35
C ALA A 143 0.25 -2.20 -0.03
N VAL A 144 0.99 -3.17 -0.55
CA VAL A 144 0.80 -4.60 -0.29
C VAL A 144 1.86 -5.04 0.71
N LEU A 145 1.46 -5.34 1.94
CA LEU A 145 2.32 -5.95 2.95
C LEU A 145 2.00 -7.44 3.01
N ARG A 146 2.94 -8.32 2.67
CA ARG A 146 2.65 -9.75 2.47
C ARG A 146 3.78 -10.63 2.97
N THR A 147 3.46 -11.71 3.68
CA THR A 147 4.48 -12.63 4.24
C THR A 147 5.12 -13.57 3.22
N SER A 148 4.36 -14.01 2.22
CA SER A 148 4.86 -14.86 1.13
C SER A 148 3.88 -14.90 -0.05
N TRP A 149 4.29 -15.43 -1.20
CA TRP A 149 3.41 -15.64 -2.37
C TRP A 149 2.46 -16.85 -2.25
N ARG A 150 2.45 -17.58 -1.12
CA ARG A 150 1.65 -18.80 -0.96
C ARG A 150 0.21 -18.49 -0.58
N GLU A 151 -0.69 -19.42 -0.89
CA GLU A 151 -2.13 -19.35 -0.59
C GLU A 151 -2.47 -19.06 0.88
N GLN A 152 -1.61 -19.50 1.80
CA GLN A 152 -1.83 -19.35 3.24
C GLN A 152 -1.26 -18.05 3.81
N ALA A 153 -0.56 -17.26 3.00
CA ALA A 153 0.12 -16.04 3.42
C ALA A 153 -0.82 -15.05 4.10
N THR A 154 -0.25 -14.29 5.02
CA THR A 154 -0.89 -13.11 5.60
C THR A 154 -0.58 -11.92 4.71
N GLU A 155 -1.62 -11.22 4.27
CA GLU A 155 -1.53 -10.05 3.43
C GLU A 155 -2.43 -8.95 3.96
N ALA A 156 -1.86 -7.76 4.15
CA ALA A 156 -2.60 -6.52 4.31
C ALA A 156 -2.44 -5.69 3.04
N LEU A 157 -3.56 -5.37 2.39
CA LEU A 157 -3.62 -4.39 1.31
C LEU A 157 -4.13 -3.09 1.90
N VAL A 158 -3.35 -2.02 1.75
CA VAL A 158 -3.61 -0.70 2.31
C VAL A 158 -3.77 0.29 1.16
N LEU A 159 -4.84 1.09 1.24
CA LEU A 159 -5.20 2.09 0.24
C LEU A 159 -4.64 3.46 0.62
N GLY A 160 -3.96 4.08 -0.33
CA GLY A 160 -3.35 5.40 -0.26
C GLY A 160 -3.60 6.14 -1.58
N GLU A 161 -4.85 6.15 -2.02
CA GLU A 161 -5.30 6.70 -3.29
C GLU A 161 -5.39 8.23 -3.24
N HIS A 162 -4.69 8.89 -4.18
CA HIS A 162 -4.62 10.34 -4.39
C HIS A 162 -4.65 10.67 -5.89
N ASP A 163 -5.15 11.85 -6.28
CA ASP A 163 -5.16 12.42 -7.65
C ASP A 163 -5.33 11.36 -8.75
N THR A 164 -4.23 10.92 -9.39
CA THR A 164 -4.24 9.95 -10.49
C THR A 164 -4.44 8.49 -10.08
N ALA A 165 -4.19 8.14 -8.82
CA ALA A 165 -4.41 6.80 -8.27
C ALA A 165 -5.90 6.54 -8.00
N SER A 166 -6.65 7.59 -7.60
CA SER A 166 -8.11 7.54 -7.57
C SER A 166 -8.69 7.80 -8.96
N GLU A 167 -9.94 7.43 -9.22
CA GLU A 167 -10.58 7.59 -10.55
C GLU A 167 -10.80 9.06 -10.99
N PHE A 168 -10.09 10.02 -10.39
CA PHE A 168 -9.88 11.32 -10.99
C PHE A 168 -8.83 11.24 -12.10
N GLY A 169 -9.18 10.50 -13.16
CA GLY A 169 -8.31 10.27 -14.30
C GLY A 169 -8.00 11.54 -15.09
N ARG A 170 -6.74 11.72 -15.45
CA ARG A 170 -6.30 12.77 -16.38
C ARG A 170 -6.21 12.22 -17.81
N GLY A 171 -6.68 13.00 -18.77
CA GLY A 171 -6.49 12.73 -20.19
C GLY A 171 -5.02 12.87 -20.61
N PRO A 172 -4.67 12.48 -21.85
CA PRO A 172 -3.32 12.67 -22.38
C PRO A 172 -2.86 14.15 -22.47
N ASP A 173 -3.80 15.08 -22.35
CA ASP A 173 -3.61 16.52 -22.23
C ASP A 173 -3.28 16.97 -20.80
N GLY A 174 -3.29 16.06 -19.82
CA GLY A 174 -3.09 16.35 -18.39
C GLY A 174 -4.33 16.89 -17.68
N LEU A 175 -5.45 17.02 -18.40
CA LEU A 175 -6.69 17.57 -17.86
C LEU A 175 -7.60 16.48 -17.30
N GLY A 176 -8.26 16.76 -16.19
CA GLY A 176 -9.24 15.88 -15.56
C GLY A 176 -10.40 15.49 -16.48
N ARG A 177 -10.81 14.23 -16.39
CA ARG A 177 -11.93 13.64 -17.13
C ARG A 177 -13.12 13.47 -16.18
N TRP A 178 -14.27 13.99 -16.56
CA TRP A 178 -15.52 13.91 -15.78
C TRP A 178 -16.70 13.44 -16.64
N PRO A 179 -17.74 12.82 -16.03
CA PRO A 179 -17.74 12.20 -14.71
C PRO A 179 -17.15 10.77 -14.77
N GLN A 180 -16.39 10.39 -13.75
CA GLN A 180 -15.82 9.06 -13.55
C GLN A 180 -15.79 8.79 -12.03
N SER A 181 -16.21 7.61 -11.58
CA SER A 181 -15.84 7.03 -10.27
C SER A 181 -16.47 5.63 -10.11
N HIS A 182 -15.63 4.62 -10.18
CA HIS A 182 -15.74 3.30 -9.59
C HIS A 182 -15.03 3.24 -8.25
N GLU A 183 -14.25 4.28 -7.92
CA GLU A 183 -13.59 4.47 -6.65
C GLU A 183 -14.60 4.68 -5.52
N HIS A 184 -14.29 4.13 -4.35
CA HIS A 184 -15.02 4.41 -3.12
C HIS A 184 -14.34 5.56 -2.36
N ALA A 185 -15.01 6.11 -1.35
CA ALA A 185 -14.46 7.19 -0.54
C ALA A 185 -13.84 6.61 0.74
N ASP A 186 -12.79 5.81 0.58
CA ASP A 186 -12.22 4.92 1.60
C ASP A 186 -10.73 5.18 1.90
N PRO A 187 -10.33 6.43 2.16
CA PRO A 187 -8.93 6.79 2.27
C PRO A 187 -8.24 6.18 3.47
N GLY A 188 -7.06 5.61 3.20
CA GLY A 188 -6.32 4.90 4.23
C GLY A 188 -6.98 3.59 4.63
N ALA A 189 -8.07 3.12 3.99
CA ALA A 189 -8.68 1.85 4.31
C ALA A 189 -7.74 0.68 4.01
N PHE A 190 -8.08 -0.49 4.52
CA PHE A 190 -7.29 -1.68 4.32
C PHE A 190 -8.16 -2.93 4.37
N LEU A 191 -7.67 -4.02 3.79
CA LEU A 191 -8.20 -5.37 4.01
C LEU A 191 -7.09 -6.28 4.55
N LEU A 192 -7.48 -7.41 5.13
CA LEU A 192 -6.56 -8.42 5.65
C LEU A 192 -7.00 -9.81 5.18
N HIS A 193 -6.12 -10.50 4.48
CA HIS A 193 -6.28 -11.91 4.09
C HIS A 193 -5.25 -12.77 4.81
N ALA A 194 -5.66 -13.91 5.36
CA ALA A 194 -4.73 -14.88 5.93
C ALA A 194 -5.33 -16.29 5.94
N HIS A 195 -4.48 -17.32 5.87
CA HIS A 195 -4.90 -18.72 5.96
C HIS A 195 -6.01 -19.09 4.95
N GLY A 196 -5.91 -18.58 3.72
CA GLY A 196 -6.89 -18.81 2.65
C GLY A 196 -8.25 -18.15 2.87
N GLN A 197 -8.36 -17.12 3.72
CA GLN A 197 -9.61 -16.42 4.01
C GLN A 197 -9.42 -14.89 4.05
N ARG A 198 -10.40 -14.14 3.51
CA ARG A 198 -10.57 -12.71 3.79
C ARG A 198 -11.07 -12.54 5.23
N LEU A 199 -10.33 -11.81 6.05
CA LEU A 199 -10.54 -11.69 7.49
C LEU A 199 -11.01 -10.31 7.92
N ALA A 200 -10.28 -9.25 7.53
CA ALA A 200 -10.80 -7.88 7.55
C ALA A 200 -11.26 -7.57 6.12
N LEU A 201 -12.54 -7.27 5.97
CA LEU A 201 -13.21 -7.15 4.69
C LEU A 201 -13.07 -5.73 4.16
N ASP A 202 -12.78 -5.64 2.88
CA ASP A 202 -13.45 -4.64 2.05
C ASP A 202 -14.81 -5.23 1.62
N PRO A 203 -15.91 -4.45 1.67
CA PRO A 203 -17.24 -4.94 1.32
C PRO A 203 -17.38 -5.30 -0.17
N GLY A 204 -16.52 -4.75 -1.03
CA GLY A 204 -16.55 -4.93 -2.48
C GLY A 204 -17.76 -4.29 -3.14
N TYR A 205 -18.12 -4.78 -4.32
CA TYR A 205 -19.23 -4.23 -5.11
C TYR A 205 -20.47 -5.12 -5.11
N LEU A 206 -21.68 -4.56 -5.03
CA LEU A 206 -22.91 -5.33 -5.23
C LEU A 206 -23.42 -5.21 -6.67
N SER A 207 -24.56 -4.55 -6.84
CA SER A 207 -25.16 -4.24 -8.13
C SER A 207 -25.30 -2.74 -8.27
N PHE A 208 -25.52 -2.25 -9.49
CA PHE A 208 -25.79 -0.82 -9.71
C PHE A 208 -27.01 -0.29 -8.94
N THR A 209 -27.89 -1.16 -8.44
CA THR A 209 -29.03 -0.73 -7.61
C THR A 209 -28.72 -0.78 -6.11
N GLU A 210 -27.71 -1.55 -5.70
CA GLU A 210 -27.41 -1.85 -4.30
C GLU A 210 -26.00 -1.38 -3.87
N HIS A 211 -25.21 -0.79 -4.77
CA HIS A 211 -23.84 -0.36 -4.47
C HIS A 211 -23.76 0.66 -3.32
N GLY A 212 -24.84 1.42 -3.08
CA GLY A 212 -24.97 2.33 -1.94
C GLY A 212 -24.90 1.66 -0.56
N ASP A 213 -25.04 0.34 -0.48
CA ASP A 213 -24.92 -0.44 0.77
C ASP A 213 -23.46 -0.82 1.11
N VAL A 214 -22.51 -0.57 0.19
CA VAL A 214 -21.12 -1.04 0.31
C VAL A 214 -20.06 -0.01 -0.07
N ASN A 215 -20.45 1.13 -0.65
CA ASN A 215 -19.51 2.13 -1.16
C ASN A 215 -19.44 3.40 -0.30
N GLN A 216 -20.03 3.38 0.89
CA GLN A 216 -19.95 4.51 1.81
C GLN A 216 -18.70 4.36 2.69
N PRO A 217 -18.03 5.45 3.08
CA PRO A 217 -16.86 5.39 3.96
C PRO A 217 -17.08 4.55 5.23
N GLU A 218 -18.30 4.58 5.77
CA GLU A 218 -18.72 3.81 6.94
C GLU A 218 -18.70 2.27 6.73
N ASP A 219 -18.61 1.81 5.49
CA ASP A 219 -18.56 0.40 5.11
C ASP A 219 -17.12 -0.17 5.07
N HIS A 220 -16.10 0.68 5.22
CA HIS A 220 -14.68 0.33 5.10
C HIS A 220 -13.89 0.43 6.43
N ASN A 221 -12.70 -0.16 6.45
CA ASN A 221 -11.82 -0.18 7.64
C ASN A 221 -11.04 1.13 7.82
N LEU A 222 -11.76 2.24 8.05
CA LEU A 222 -11.21 3.59 8.20
C LEU A 222 -11.59 4.28 9.53
N VAL A 223 -11.16 5.53 9.68
CA VAL A 223 -11.51 6.38 10.83
C VAL A 223 -12.68 7.28 10.45
N LEU A 224 -13.71 7.36 11.27
CA LEU A 224 -14.82 8.28 11.07
C LEU A 224 -14.67 9.49 11.99
N VAL A 225 -15.06 10.67 11.49
CA VAL A 225 -15.09 11.94 12.20
C VAL A 225 -16.56 12.29 12.45
N ASP A 226 -16.96 12.33 13.72
CA ASP A 226 -18.34 12.50 14.17
C ASP A 226 -19.31 11.51 13.49
N GLY A 227 -18.83 10.27 13.29
CA GLY A 227 -19.58 9.18 12.66
C GLY A 227 -19.60 9.19 11.13
N HIS A 228 -18.81 10.05 10.49
CA HIS A 228 -18.77 10.17 9.02
C HIS A 228 -17.35 10.14 8.44
N GLY A 229 -17.19 9.55 7.26
CA GLY A 229 -15.97 9.67 6.45
C GLY A 229 -15.99 10.87 5.49
N PRO A 230 -15.07 10.94 4.51
CA PRO A 230 -15.10 11.94 3.44
C PRO A 230 -16.41 11.88 2.63
N ALA A 231 -16.66 12.92 1.83
CA ALA A 231 -17.78 12.89 0.90
C ALA A 231 -17.50 11.94 -0.28
N ASP A 232 -18.56 11.34 -0.83
CA ASP A 232 -18.51 10.50 -2.03
C ASP A 232 -17.82 11.23 -3.21
N TYR A 233 -16.87 10.54 -3.84
CA TYR A 233 -16.03 11.02 -4.93
C TYR A 233 -16.80 11.34 -6.22
N LEU A 234 -18.02 10.80 -6.42
CA LEU A 234 -18.83 11.12 -7.58
C LEU A 234 -19.18 12.62 -7.66
N GLN A 235 -19.48 13.26 -6.52
CA GLN A 235 -19.77 14.69 -6.52
C GLN A 235 -18.51 15.52 -6.77
N ALA A 236 -17.38 15.09 -6.20
CA ALA A 236 -16.09 15.72 -6.44
C ALA A 236 -15.69 15.65 -7.93
N SER A 237 -15.95 14.52 -8.60
CA SER A 237 -15.62 14.35 -10.03
C SER A 237 -16.45 15.26 -10.94
N VAL A 238 -17.70 15.56 -10.56
CA VAL A 238 -18.53 16.56 -11.26
C VAL A 238 -17.99 17.97 -11.04
N ALA A 239 -17.66 18.33 -9.80
CA ALA A 239 -17.11 19.65 -9.47
C ALA A 239 -15.75 19.91 -10.12
N TRP A 240 -14.96 18.86 -10.34
CA TRP A 240 -13.68 18.96 -11.04
C TRP A 240 -13.79 19.51 -12.47
N GLY A 241 -14.97 19.39 -13.10
CA GLY A 241 -15.23 20.00 -14.40
C GLY A 241 -15.08 21.52 -14.46
N ASP A 242 -15.15 22.20 -13.31
CA ASP A 242 -14.95 23.66 -13.20
C ASP A 242 -13.47 24.06 -13.29
N ASP A 243 -12.55 23.19 -12.85
CA ASP A 243 -11.10 23.34 -12.99
C ASP A 243 -10.42 22.00 -13.30
N PRO A 244 -10.49 21.53 -14.56
CA PRO A 244 -9.89 20.25 -14.95
C PRO A 244 -8.36 20.30 -14.98
N ALA A 245 -7.74 21.48 -14.85
CA ALA A 245 -6.28 21.59 -14.75
C ALA A 245 -5.82 21.40 -13.30
N GLY A 246 -6.62 21.86 -12.34
CA GLY A 246 -6.38 21.74 -10.91
C GLY A 246 -6.58 20.32 -10.37
N ARG A 247 -6.51 20.21 -9.04
CA ARG A 247 -6.76 18.96 -8.33
C ARG A 247 -8.24 18.64 -8.19
N PRO A 248 -8.59 17.36 -8.07
CA PRO A 248 -9.95 16.96 -7.74
C PRO A 248 -10.34 17.61 -6.40
N PRO A 249 -11.51 18.27 -6.32
CA PRO A 249 -11.98 18.88 -5.08
C PRO A 249 -12.58 17.82 -4.14
N ALA A 250 -11.87 16.69 -3.97
CA ALA A 250 -12.25 15.59 -3.10
C ALA A 250 -11.54 15.74 -1.75
N GLU A 251 -12.30 15.72 -0.65
CA GLU A 251 -11.71 15.43 0.67
C GLU A 251 -11.24 13.97 0.70
N GLY A 252 -10.34 13.63 1.61
CA GLY A 252 -9.91 12.26 1.76
C GLY A 252 -8.91 11.81 0.69
N GLN A 253 -8.26 12.70 -0.04
CA GLN A 253 -7.07 12.26 -0.80
C GLN A 253 -6.05 11.68 0.20
N SER A 254 -5.48 10.53 -0.13
CA SER A 254 -4.62 9.79 0.80
C SER A 254 -3.30 9.41 0.13
N THR A 255 -2.21 9.49 0.90
CA THR A 255 -0.85 9.39 0.37
C THR A 255 -0.03 8.40 1.17
N ILE A 256 0.69 7.51 0.47
CA ILE A 256 1.72 6.66 1.09
C ILE A 256 3.00 7.49 1.30
N THR A 257 3.27 7.92 2.53
CA THR A 257 4.39 8.83 2.85
C THR A 257 5.65 8.12 3.35
N ALA A 258 5.54 6.87 3.82
CA ALA A 258 6.68 6.10 4.27
C ALA A 258 6.47 4.61 4.06
N THR A 259 7.54 3.91 3.67
CA THR A 259 7.54 2.48 3.39
C THR A 259 8.77 1.78 3.97
N LEU A 260 8.61 0.50 4.31
CA LEU A 260 9.68 -0.40 4.72
C LEU A 260 9.38 -1.81 4.19
N ASP A 261 10.33 -2.36 3.45
CA ASP A 261 10.37 -3.77 3.00
C ASP A 261 11.45 -4.49 3.82
N GLY A 262 11.04 -5.46 4.63
CA GLY A 262 11.92 -6.21 5.53
C GLY A 262 11.60 -7.70 5.50
N ASP A 263 12.46 -8.55 6.07
CA ASP A 263 12.19 -9.98 6.11
C ASP A 263 11.10 -10.32 7.14
N ALA A 264 11.11 -9.62 8.28
CA ALA A 264 10.21 -9.88 9.40
C ALA A 264 9.29 -8.71 9.75
N VAL A 265 9.56 -7.51 9.25
CA VAL A 265 8.75 -6.32 9.50
C VAL A 265 8.62 -5.52 8.21
N ASP A 266 7.40 -5.45 7.71
CA ASP A 266 7.01 -4.60 6.60
C ASP A 266 6.16 -3.45 7.14
N ALA A 267 6.29 -2.26 6.56
CA ALA A 267 5.48 -1.13 6.99
C ALA A 267 5.10 -0.18 5.86
N ALA A 268 3.93 0.44 6.02
CA ALA A 268 3.45 1.56 5.22
C ALA A 268 2.83 2.62 6.14
N THR A 269 3.04 3.90 5.82
CA THR A 269 2.32 5.02 6.44
C THR A 269 1.45 5.69 5.41
N VAL A 270 0.16 5.85 5.71
CA VAL A 270 -0.79 6.60 4.89
C VAL A 270 -1.24 7.84 5.65
N VAL A 271 -1.20 8.99 4.99
CA VAL A 271 -1.70 10.27 5.51
C VAL A 271 -2.88 10.73 4.67
N THR A 272 -3.92 11.26 5.31
CA THR A 272 -5.10 11.82 4.64
C THR A 272 -5.76 12.88 5.51
N ALA A 273 -6.58 13.74 4.92
CA ALA A 273 -7.39 14.71 5.64
C ALA A 273 -8.82 14.79 5.09
N TYR A 274 -9.79 14.84 5.99
CA TYR A 274 -11.21 15.05 5.69
C TYR A 274 -11.93 15.55 6.92
N ARG A 275 -13.06 16.25 6.74
CA ARG A 275 -13.92 16.73 7.83
C ARG A 275 -13.17 17.56 8.88
N GLY A 276 -12.08 18.23 8.51
CA GLY A 276 -11.24 19.02 9.41
C GLY A 276 -10.37 18.19 10.37
N ALA A 277 -10.20 16.89 10.10
CA ALA A 277 -9.24 16.04 10.76
C ALA A 277 -8.11 15.63 9.82
N THR A 278 -6.89 15.51 10.35
CA THR A 278 -5.75 14.89 9.67
C THR A 278 -5.51 13.52 10.30
N VAL A 279 -5.41 12.49 9.47
CA VAL A 279 -5.29 11.10 9.90
C VAL A 279 -4.01 10.52 9.32
N ALA A 280 -3.07 10.14 10.19
CA ALA A 280 -1.85 9.43 9.84
C ALA A 280 -1.93 8.00 10.37
N ARG A 281 -1.98 7.02 9.47
CA ARG A 281 -2.15 5.59 9.77
C ARG A 281 -0.85 4.85 9.49
N ARG A 282 -0.28 4.20 10.49
CA ARG A 282 0.95 3.40 10.34
C ARG A 282 0.62 1.92 10.44
N PHE A 283 0.82 1.22 9.34
CA PHE A 283 0.60 -0.21 9.20
C PHE A 283 1.94 -0.92 9.33
N VAL A 284 2.05 -1.81 10.32
CA VAL A 284 3.27 -2.60 10.57
C VAL A 284 2.88 -4.06 10.59
N LEU A 285 3.25 -4.79 9.53
CA LEU A 285 3.07 -6.23 9.44
C LEU A 285 4.30 -6.91 10.04
N LEU A 286 4.11 -7.68 11.11
CA LEU A 286 5.17 -8.49 11.70
C LEU A 286 4.97 -9.95 11.32
N SER A 287 6.05 -10.58 10.87
CA SER A 287 6.02 -11.94 10.34
C SER A 287 7.22 -12.76 10.81
N THR A 288 7.11 -14.08 10.62
CA THR A 288 8.26 -14.98 10.76
C THR A 288 8.83 -15.23 9.36
N PRO A 289 10.07 -14.82 9.05
CA PRO A 289 10.66 -15.00 7.73
C PRO A 289 10.55 -16.46 7.25
N GLY A 290 10.04 -16.64 6.03
CA GLY A 290 9.83 -17.96 5.44
C GLY A 290 8.58 -18.71 5.91
N ALA A 291 7.81 -18.17 6.85
CA ALA A 291 6.49 -18.68 7.23
C ALA A 291 5.36 -17.89 6.53
N ASP A 292 4.13 -18.40 6.61
CA ASP A 292 2.94 -17.68 6.15
C ASP A 292 2.31 -16.81 7.25
N ASP A 293 2.59 -17.14 8.51
CA ASP A 293 1.95 -16.56 9.68
C ASP A 293 2.54 -15.16 9.98
N GLY A 294 1.67 -14.15 10.03
CA GLY A 294 2.00 -12.78 10.43
C GLY A 294 0.83 -12.11 11.16
N TYR A 295 1.02 -10.90 11.66
CA TYR A 295 -0.03 -10.08 12.27
C TYR A 295 0.20 -8.60 12.00
N LEU A 296 -0.89 -7.85 11.91
CA LEU A 296 -0.87 -6.44 11.57
C LEU A 296 -1.08 -5.59 12.83
N VAL A 297 -0.21 -4.61 13.04
CA VAL A 297 -0.38 -3.53 14.01
C VAL A 297 -0.69 -2.25 13.24
N VAL A 298 -1.79 -1.59 13.58
CA VAL A 298 -2.18 -0.29 12.99
C VAL A 298 -2.11 0.77 14.08
N ALA A 299 -1.17 1.71 13.97
CA ALA A 299 -0.98 2.79 14.92
C ALA A 299 -1.37 4.12 14.28
N ASP A 300 -2.55 4.60 14.64
CA ASP A 300 -3.17 5.80 14.08
C ASP A 300 -2.89 7.01 14.97
N ARG A 301 -2.58 8.13 14.33
CA ARG A 301 -2.56 9.48 14.91
C ARG A 301 -3.61 10.30 14.20
N VAL A 302 -4.56 10.84 14.95
CA VAL A 302 -5.60 11.71 14.41
C VAL A 302 -5.51 13.06 15.08
N ASP A 303 -5.37 14.12 14.28
CA ASP A 303 -5.47 15.51 14.69
C ASP A 303 -6.88 16.02 14.35
N ALA A 304 -7.63 16.50 15.35
CA ALA A 304 -9.00 16.96 15.20
C ALA A 304 -9.37 17.97 16.30
N PRO A 305 -10.43 18.79 16.12
CA PRO A 305 -10.95 19.64 17.18
C PRO A 305 -11.26 18.86 18.47
N ALA A 306 -11.06 19.48 19.62
CA ALA A 306 -11.38 18.83 20.90
C ALA A 306 -12.89 18.59 21.02
N GLY A 307 -13.28 17.42 21.51
CA GLY A 307 -14.68 16.98 21.63
C GLY A 307 -15.26 16.31 20.38
N THR A 308 -14.49 16.18 19.30
CA THR A 308 -14.87 15.40 18.11
C THR A 308 -14.85 13.91 18.42
N ASP A 309 -15.87 13.17 18.02
CA ASP A 309 -15.92 11.71 18.17
C ASP A 309 -15.16 11.06 17.01
N LEU A 310 -14.05 10.39 17.31
CA LEU A 310 -13.24 9.68 16.33
C LEU A 310 -13.52 8.18 16.44
N THR A 311 -13.93 7.52 15.35
CA THR A 311 -14.37 6.12 15.39
C THR A 311 -13.56 5.25 14.44
N TRP A 312 -12.86 4.25 14.98
CA TRP A 312 -12.13 3.25 14.21
C TRP A 312 -13.07 2.12 13.83
N MET A 313 -13.27 1.93 12.53
CA MET A 313 -14.10 0.86 11.98
C MET A 313 -13.26 -0.39 11.69
N LEU A 314 -13.80 -1.55 12.07
CA LEU A 314 -13.25 -2.86 11.70
C LEU A 314 -14.36 -3.82 11.26
N HIS A 315 -14.38 -4.11 9.97
CA HIS A 315 -15.31 -4.98 9.26
C HIS A 315 -14.72 -6.38 9.20
N GLY A 316 -14.94 -7.19 10.24
CA GLY A 316 -14.46 -8.57 10.26
C GLY A 316 -15.39 -9.53 9.52
N ASN A 317 -14.83 -10.56 8.89
CA ASN A 317 -15.59 -11.59 8.20
C ASN A 317 -16.20 -12.59 9.20
N GLY A 318 -17.45 -12.36 9.58
CA GLY A 318 -18.19 -13.21 10.52
C GLY A 318 -19.37 -12.48 11.16
N GLY A 319 -20.30 -13.23 11.75
CA GLY A 319 -21.56 -12.67 12.23
C GLY A 319 -22.56 -12.46 11.08
N GLY A 320 -23.76 -11.96 11.39
CA GLY A 320 -24.80 -11.74 10.40
C GLY A 320 -25.14 -13.01 9.60
N THR A 321 -25.17 -12.88 8.27
CA THR A 321 -25.43 -13.97 7.31
C THR A 321 -24.18 -14.43 6.55
N SER A 322 -22.99 -13.90 6.87
CA SER A 322 -21.70 -14.25 6.25
C SER A 322 -21.33 -15.74 6.28
N GLY A 323 -21.94 -16.52 7.17
CA GLY A 323 -21.56 -17.92 7.42
C GLY A 323 -20.41 -18.08 8.42
N GLY A 324 -19.80 -16.98 8.88
CA GLY A 324 -18.85 -16.95 9.98
C GLY A 324 -19.48 -16.59 11.32
N THR A 325 -18.68 -16.60 12.38
CA THR A 325 -19.09 -16.20 13.74
C THR A 325 -18.35 -14.96 14.19
N TYR A 326 -18.96 -14.22 15.11
CA TYR A 326 -18.35 -13.09 15.79
C TYR A 326 -18.55 -13.22 17.30
N GLN A 327 -17.54 -12.84 18.07
CA GLN A 327 -17.59 -12.74 19.52
C GLN A 327 -16.94 -11.43 19.99
N ARG A 328 -17.70 -10.64 20.75
CA ARG A 328 -17.20 -9.43 21.40
C ARG A 328 -16.13 -9.74 22.44
N ARG A 329 -15.08 -8.90 22.47
CA ARG A 329 -14.08 -8.86 23.55
C ARG A 329 -14.16 -7.51 24.28
N GLU A 330 -13.47 -7.42 25.42
CA GLU A 330 -13.42 -6.20 26.25
C GLU A 330 -12.89 -5.00 25.45
N ALA A 331 -11.82 -5.21 24.68
CA ALA A 331 -11.12 -4.20 23.93
C ALA A 331 -10.94 -4.63 22.47
N GLY A 332 -11.92 -5.28 21.84
CA GLY A 332 -11.82 -5.80 20.47
C GLY A 332 -12.88 -6.83 20.11
N GLY A 333 -12.60 -7.67 19.11
CA GLY A 333 -13.51 -8.73 18.66
C GLY A 333 -12.77 -9.97 18.16
N THR A 334 -13.49 -11.08 18.05
CA THR A 334 -13.01 -12.30 17.39
C THR A 334 -13.98 -12.69 16.29
N TRP A 335 -13.51 -12.77 15.05
CA TRP A 335 -14.24 -13.30 13.91
C TRP A 335 -13.68 -14.65 13.53
N THR A 336 -14.52 -15.58 13.11
CA THR A 336 -14.10 -16.89 12.59
C THR A 336 -14.90 -17.22 11.36
N HIS A 337 -14.21 -17.44 10.24
CA HIS A 337 -14.80 -17.80 8.96
C HIS A 337 -13.96 -18.90 8.30
N GLY A 338 -14.62 -19.97 7.86
CA GLY A 338 -13.93 -21.12 7.28
C GLY A 338 -12.81 -21.66 8.17
N GLY A 339 -11.62 -21.81 7.57
CA GLY A 339 -10.41 -22.32 8.23
C GLY A 339 -9.65 -21.30 9.09
N ALA A 340 -10.13 -20.07 9.21
CA ALA A 340 -9.37 -18.96 9.78
C ALA A 340 -10.14 -18.20 10.87
N ARG A 341 -9.40 -17.50 11.72
CA ARG A 341 -9.90 -16.67 12.81
C ARG A 341 -9.10 -15.37 12.84
N LEU A 342 -9.79 -14.24 13.00
CA LEU A 342 -9.19 -12.95 13.31
C LEU A 342 -9.49 -12.58 14.75
N THR A 343 -8.45 -12.42 15.57
CA THR A 343 -8.56 -11.81 16.90
C THR A 343 -8.07 -10.37 16.83
N SER A 344 -8.91 -9.41 17.20
CA SER A 344 -8.52 -8.01 17.28
C SER A 344 -8.44 -7.50 18.71
N ALA A 345 -7.60 -6.49 18.90
CA ALA A 345 -7.62 -5.63 20.07
C ALA A 345 -7.36 -4.17 19.68
N ILE A 346 -7.94 -3.22 20.39
CA ILE A 346 -7.76 -1.78 20.22
C ILE A 346 -7.61 -1.11 21.58
N GLY A 347 -6.72 -0.13 21.66
CA GLY A 347 -6.64 0.74 22.82
C GLY A 347 -6.08 2.11 22.46
N SER A 348 -6.22 3.06 23.39
CA SER A 348 -5.79 4.43 23.20
C SER A 348 -5.18 5.02 24.48
N PRO A 349 -4.04 5.74 24.37
CA PRO A 349 -3.51 6.55 25.45
C PRO A 349 -4.27 7.88 25.60
N SER A 350 -5.14 8.22 24.65
CA SER A 350 -5.86 9.50 24.59
C SER A 350 -7.20 9.47 25.34
N GLY A 351 -7.74 8.29 25.64
CA GLY A 351 -9.00 8.17 26.33
C GLY A 351 -9.53 6.74 26.44
N ALA A 352 -10.69 6.60 27.07
CA ALA A 352 -11.41 5.33 27.09
C ALA A 352 -11.97 5.03 25.69
N VAL A 353 -11.87 3.77 25.27
CA VAL A 353 -12.42 3.30 23.99
C VAL A 353 -13.83 2.78 24.22
N ALA A 354 -14.83 3.43 23.63
CA ALA A 354 -16.20 2.97 23.64
C ALA A 354 -16.45 2.12 22.38
N LEU A 355 -16.72 0.82 22.53
CA LEU A 355 -17.00 -0.02 21.36
C LEU A 355 -18.49 -0.33 21.18
N ALA A 356 -18.94 -0.33 19.93
CA ALA A 356 -20.28 -0.67 19.48
C ALA A 356 -20.22 -1.70 18.34
N GLU A 357 -21.24 -2.55 18.26
CA GLU A 357 -21.40 -3.50 17.16
C GLU A 357 -22.38 -2.94 16.14
N GLN A 358 -22.02 -3.07 14.87
CA GLN A 358 -22.86 -2.68 13.75
C GLN A 358 -23.03 -3.87 12.80
N GLU A 359 -24.16 -3.92 12.10
CA GLU A 359 -24.34 -4.86 10.99
C GLU A 359 -23.85 -4.17 9.71
N GLY A 360 -22.81 -4.72 9.10
CA GLY A 360 -22.31 -4.30 7.78
C GLY A 360 -22.82 -5.22 6.68
N VAL A 361 -22.73 -4.77 5.43
CA VAL A 361 -23.07 -5.54 4.22
C VAL A 361 -21.79 -5.77 3.42
N HIS A 362 -21.68 -6.92 2.75
CA HIS A 362 -20.61 -7.18 1.78
C HIS A 362 -21.07 -8.13 0.67
N GLU A 363 -20.31 -8.17 -0.42
CA GLU A 363 -20.53 -9.13 -1.50
C GLU A 363 -19.90 -10.51 -1.21
N LEU A 364 -20.67 -11.56 -1.51
CA LEU A 364 -20.21 -12.94 -1.58
C LEU A 364 -19.79 -13.30 -3.01
N ALA A 365 -18.61 -13.93 -3.15
CA ALA A 365 -18.14 -14.45 -4.42
C ALA A 365 -19.02 -15.63 -4.92
N PRO A 366 -19.29 -15.76 -6.24
CA PRO A 366 -18.96 -14.81 -7.30
C PRO A 366 -20.02 -13.70 -7.47
N SER A 367 -21.17 -13.81 -6.80
CA SER A 367 -22.21 -12.78 -6.74
C SER A 367 -23.21 -13.11 -5.63
N GLY A 368 -23.49 -12.18 -4.73
CA GLY A 368 -24.47 -12.36 -3.66
C GLY A 368 -24.29 -11.37 -2.52
N ARG A 369 -25.33 -11.17 -1.72
CA ARG A 369 -25.32 -10.24 -0.59
C ARG A 369 -25.26 -11.01 0.74
N ALA A 370 -24.37 -10.61 1.63
CA ALA A 370 -24.33 -11.07 3.01
C ALA A 370 -24.20 -9.91 3.99
N THR A 371 -24.50 -10.19 5.26
CA THR A 371 -24.21 -9.28 6.36
C THR A 371 -23.13 -9.86 7.27
N HIS A 372 -22.38 -8.98 7.92
CA HIS A 372 -21.34 -9.31 8.90
C HIS A 372 -21.41 -8.35 10.09
N THR A 373 -20.69 -8.66 11.15
CA THR A 373 -20.55 -7.75 12.29
C THR A 373 -19.32 -6.87 12.10
N ALA A 374 -19.53 -5.56 12.05
CA ALA A 374 -18.47 -4.56 12.17
C ALA A 374 -18.35 -4.09 13.63
N LEU A 375 -17.11 -3.82 14.06
CA LEU A 375 -16.81 -3.25 15.36
C LEU A 375 -16.40 -1.79 15.19
N ALA A 376 -17.16 -0.89 15.80
CA ALA A 376 -16.84 0.53 15.86
C ALA A 376 -16.23 0.84 17.22
N ALA A 377 -15.06 1.49 17.25
CA ALA A 377 -14.35 1.86 18.46
C ALA A 377 -14.17 3.38 18.51
N THR A 378 -14.92 4.06 19.38
CA THR A 378 -14.96 5.52 19.45
C THR A 378 -14.10 6.07 20.60
N ILE A 379 -13.33 7.11 20.32
CA ILE A 379 -12.51 7.88 21.25
C ILE A 379 -12.78 9.38 21.01
N GLU A 380 -13.13 10.11 22.06
CA GLU A 380 -13.31 11.57 21.98
C GLU A 380 -11.95 12.26 21.87
N ALA A 381 -11.79 13.14 20.88
CA ALA A 381 -10.60 13.93 20.67
C ALA A 381 -10.32 14.86 21.87
N ALA A 382 -9.10 14.80 22.40
CA ALA A 382 -8.71 15.55 23.60
C ALA A 382 -7.49 16.46 23.35
N PRO A 383 -7.30 17.54 24.13
CA PRO A 383 -6.09 18.35 24.07
C PRO A 383 -4.84 17.54 24.39
N ARG A 384 -3.78 17.69 23.57
CA ARG A 384 -2.48 17.02 23.76
C ARG A 384 -1.37 18.04 24.02
N PRO A 385 -0.42 17.78 24.94
CA PRO A 385 0.67 18.69 25.22
C PRO A 385 1.54 18.95 23.96
N GLY A 386 1.66 20.21 23.55
CA GLY A 386 2.51 20.61 22.42
C GLY A 386 2.01 20.18 21.04
N ARG A 387 0.75 19.76 20.92
CA ARG A 387 0.13 19.30 19.67
C ARG A 387 -1.29 19.81 19.53
N THR A 388 -1.83 19.70 18.32
CA THR A 388 -3.26 19.77 18.03
C THR A 388 -4.03 18.76 18.88
N ALA A 389 -5.27 19.13 19.24
CA ALA A 389 -6.17 18.17 19.87
C ALA A 389 -6.40 16.97 18.94
N GLY A 390 -6.88 15.85 19.49
CA GLY A 390 -7.10 14.64 18.71
C GLY A 390 -6.98 13.38 19.55
N ALA A 391 -6.79 12.26 18.90
CA ALA A 391 -6.62 10.97 19.56
C ALA A 391 -5.63 10.08 18.79
N ASP A 392 -4.78 9.41 19.56
CA ASP A 392 -3.92 8.34 19.07
C ASP A 392 -4.55 6.98 19.46
N ALA A 393 -4.47 5.98 18.59
CA ALA A 393 -4.97 4.64 18.86
C ALA A 393 -4.07 3.58 18.25
N VAL A 394 -4.05 2.38 18.85
CA VAL A 394 -3.36 1.21 18.28
C VAL A 394 -4.32 0.03 18.20
N GLN A 395 -4.33 -0.62 17.04
CA GLN A 395 -5.04 -1.86 16.77
C GLN A 395 -4.04 -3.00 16.56
N LEU A 396 -4.32 -4.16 17.14
CA LEU A 396 -3.65 -5.42 16.85
C LEU A 396 -4.65 -6.34 16.13
N LEU A 397 -4.29 -6.81 14.94
CA LEU A 397 -5.06 -7.74 14.11
C LEU A 397 -4.28 -9.04 13.96
N TYR A 398 -4.67 -10.06 14.72
CA TYR A 398 -3.92 -11.31 14.85
C TYR A 398 -4.69 -12.48 14.23
N PRO A 399 -4.35 -12.90 12.99
CA PRO A 399 -4.95 -14.05 12.36
C PRO A 399 -4.38 -15.37 12.92
N THR A 400 -5.24 -16.39 13.04
CA THR A 400 -4.84 -17.77 13.33
C THR A 400 -5.67 -18.74 12.51
N ARG A 401 -5.23 -20.00 12.40
CA ARG A 401 -6.13 -21.07 11.92
C ARG A 401 -7.25 -21.26 12.94
N SER A 402 -8.47 -21.54 12.47
CA SER A 402 -9.63 -21.72 13.35
C SER A 402 -9.56 -23.04 14.14
N ALA A 403 -8.81 -24.02 13.63
CA ALA A 403 -8.53 -25.29 14.30
C ALA A 403 -7.57 -25.15 15.50
N ASP A 404 -6.75 -24.10 15.51
CA ASP A 404 -5.81 -23.83 16.59
C ASP A 404 -6.52 -23.20 17.80
N GLY A 405 -5.92 -23.37 18.98
CA GLY A 405 -6.39 -22.72 20.21
C GLY A 405 -6.43 -21.20 20.02
N ALA A 406 -7.52 -20.55 20.47
CA ALA A 406 -7.64 -19.11 20.34
C ALA A 406 -6.58 -18.39 21.19
N PRO A 407 -5.96 -17.32 20.68
CA PRO A 407 -5.01 -16.54 21.45
C PRO A 407 -5.73 -15.79 22.59
N THR A 408 -5.03 -15.63 23.70
CA THR A 408 -5.45 -14.70 24.76
C THR A 408 -4.95 -13.31 24.37
N VAL A 409 -5.76 -12.28 24.62
CA VAL A 409 -5.35 -10.88 24.44
C VAL A 409 -5.97 -10.05 25.54
N THR A 410 -5.16 -9.14 26.08
CA THR A 410 -5.54 -8.16 27.08
C THR A 410 -5.06 -6.78 26.67
N THR A 411 -5.83 -5.76 27.02
CA THR A 411 -5.51 -4.37 26.71
C THR A 411 -5.58 -3.57 28.01
N ARG A 412 -4.57 -2.74 28.24
CA ARG A 412 -4.48 -1.86 29.41
C ARG A 412 -4.06 -0.48 28.96
N SER A 413 -4.83 0.53 29.33
CA SER A 413 -4.47 1.94 29.15
C SER A 413 -4.24 2.60 30.51
N ASP A 414 -3.12 3.30 30.65
CA ASP A 414 -2.79 4.10 31.82
C ASP A 414 -2.00 5.37 31.42
N ALA A 415 -1.48 6.11 32.41
CA ALA A 415 -0.77 7.37 32.16
C ALA A 415 0.54 7.22 31.37
N THR A 416 1.06 5.99 31.25
CA THR A 416 2.28 5.67 30.49
C THR A 416 1.99 5.25 29.05
N GLY A 417 0.71 5.11 28.69
CA GLY A 417 0.26 4.77 27.35
C GLY A 417 -0.74 3.61 27.35
N THR A 418 -0.88 2.98 26.20
CA THR A 418 -1.65 1.74 26.03
C THR A 418 -0.72 0.57 25.79
N THR A 419 -0.99 -0.56 26.43
CA THR A 419 -0.35 -1.85 26.15
C THR A 419 -1.39 -2.88 25.73
N ILE A 420 -1.13 -3.59 24.63
CA ILE A 420 -1.84 -4.80 24.20
C ILE A 420 -0.88 -5.98 24.38
N GLU A 421 -1.27 -6.97 25.17
CA GLU A 421 -0.52 -8.21 25.40
C GLU A 421 -1.31 -9.40 24.85
N LEU A 422 -0.68 -10.18 23.98
CA LEU A 422 -1.24 -11.38 23.35
C LEU A 422 -0.35 -12.60 23.61
N GLU A 423 -0.97 -13.75 23.93
CA GLU A 423 -0.31 -15.05 23.96
C GLU A 423 -1.01 -16.04 23.02
N ASP A 424 -0.23 -16.63 22.13
CA ASP A 424 -0.63 -17.69 21.22
C ASP A 424 0.19 -18.95 21.53
N VAL A 425 -0.49 -19.90 22.19
CA VAL A 425 0.10 -21.19 22.58
C VAL A 425 0.41 -22.06 21.36
N ALA A 426 -0.40 -21.97 20.29
CA ALA A 426 -0.22 -22.78 19.10
C ALA A 426 0.97 -22.29 18.27
N GLY A 427 1.15 -20.97 18.16
CA GLY A 427 2.26 -20.32 17.45
C GLY A 427 3.56 -20.18 18.25
N ASP A 428 3.58 -20.61 19.53
CA ASP A 428 4.67 -20.36 20.49
C ASP A 428 5.06 -18.87 20.50
N ARG A 429 4.05 -17.98 20.62
CA ARG A 429 4.24 -16.54 20.47
C ARG A 429 3.64 -15.76 21.62
N SER A 430 4.40 -14.80 22.13
CA SER A 430 3.92 -13.71 22.99
C SER A 430 4.21 -12.39 22.29
N VAL A 431 3.22 -11.51 22.21
CA VAL A 431 3.32 -10.20 21.57
C VAL A 431 2.95 -9.13 22.58
N ARG A 432 3.79 -8.10 22.68
CA ARG A 432 3.53 -6.89 23.47
C ARG A 432 3.61 -5.68 22.57
N VAL A 433 2.48 -5.01 22.37
CA VAL A 433 2.36 -3.76 21.63
C VAL A 433 2.16 -2.62 22.62
N VAL A 434 2.92 -1.54 22.49
CA VAL A 434 2.80 -0.34 23.33
C VAL A 434 2.65 0.89 22.43
N LEU A 435 1.62 1.69 22.70
CA LEU A 435 1.49 3.03 22.13
C LEU A 435 1.68 4.06 23.26
N ALA A 436 2.76 4.82 23.18
CA ALA A 436 3.07 5.86 24.16
C ALA A 436 2.13 7.07 24.00
N PRO A 437 1.96 7.94 25.02
CA PRO A 437 1.11 9.14 24.94
C PRO A 437 1.56 10.19 23.91
N ASP A 438 2.79 10.10 23.41
CA ASP A 438 3.30 10.91 22.30
C ASP A 438 3.08 10.24 20.93
N GLY A 439 2.38 9.11 20.91
CA GLY A 439 2.02 8.35 19.72
C GLY A 439 3.16 7.50 19.15
N ARG A 440 4.27 7.30 19.87
CA ARG A 440 5.34 6.37 19.45
C ARG A 440 4.94 4.92 19.71
N LEU A 441 5.11 4.08 18.69
CA LEU A 441 4.84 2.65 18.71
C LEU A 441 6.06 1.86 19.17
N GLN A 442 5.84 0.84 20.00
CA GLN A 442 6.80 -0.22 20.28
C GLN A 442 6.12 -1.58 20.17
N VAL A 443 6.78 -2.55 19.55
CA VAL A 443 6.33 -3.93 19.44
C VAL A 443 7.46 -4.85 19.88
N GLU A 444 7.17 -5.81 20.75
CA GLU A 444 8.10 -6.86 21.12
C GLU A 444 7.41 -8.23 20.98
N GLU A 445 8.03 -9.11 20.20
CA GLU A 445 7.62 -10.50 20.02
C GLU A 445 8.64 -11.44 20.67
N ARG A 446 8.13 -12.42 21.41
CA ARG A 446 8.93 -13.46 22.05
C ARG A 446 8.33 -14.85 21.82
N HIS A 447 9.18 -15.86 21.94
CA HIS A 447 8.74 -17.21 22.24
C HIS A 447 8.08 -17.26 23.62
N LEU A 448 7.26 -18.27 23.90
CA LEU A 448 6.63 -18.42 25.23
C LEU A 448 7.64 -18.73 26.34
N ASP A 449 8.84 -19.17 25.99
CA ASP A 449 9.97 -19.32 26.91
C ASP A 449 10.71 -18.00 27.22
N GLY A 450 10.28 -16.88 26.62
CA GLY A 450 10.83 -15.54 26.82
C GLY A 450 11.99 -15.17 25.89
N ARG A 451 12.44 -16.07 24.99
CA ARG A 451 13.44 -15.70 23.98
C ARG A 451 12.87 -14.69 22.99
N LEU A 452 13.64 -13.64 22.70
CA LEU A 452 13.26 -12.62 21.71
C LEU A 452 13.14 -13.21 20.31
N ARG A 453 12.14 -12.76 19.54
CA ARG A 453 12.00 -12.99 18.10
C ARG A 453 12.18 -11.69 17.33
N THR A 454 11.34 -10.71 17.63
CA THR A 454 11.31 -9.44 16.91
C THR A 454 11.12 -8.29 17.89
N ALA A 455 11.76 -7.16 17.67
CA ALA A 455 11.50 -5.92 18.38
C ALA A 455 11.45 -4.75 17.40
N TRP A 456 10.57 -3.80 17.65
CA TRP A 456 10.40 -2.57 16.89
C TRP A 456 10.12 -1.42 17.84
N ALA A 457 10.75 -0.27 17.63
CA ALA A 457 10.49 0.93 18.41
C ALA A 457 10.70 2.19 17.59
N GLU A 458 9.73 3.09 17.66
CA GLU A 458 9.81 4.42 17.04
C GLU A 458 10.45 5.45 17.96
N GLY A 459 11.18 6.41 17.38
CA GLY A 459 11.76 7.57 18.06
C GLY A 459 12.73 7.17 19.17
N VAL A 460 13.59 6.19 18.91
CA VAL A 460 14.64 5.74 19.82
C VAL A 460 16.02 5.77 19.15
N ASP A 461 17.04 6.16 19.92
CA ASP A 461 18.43 6.08 19.47
C ASP A 461 19.07 4.70 19.76
N GLU A 462 18.45 3.94 20.66
CA GLU A 462 18.88 2.61 21.07
C GLU A 462 17.66 1.70 21.29
N LEU A 463 17.71 0.52 20.67
CA LEU A 463 16.79 -0.58 20.88
C LEU A 463 17.55 -1.75 21.54
N ALA A 464 17.32 -1.96 22.83
CA ALA A 464 18.02 -2.97 23.65
C ALA A 464 17.04 -3.92 24.37
N PRO A 465 16.35 -4.82 23.64
CA PRO A 465 15.41 -5.77 24.23
C PRO A 465 16.10 -6.73 25.22
N ALA A 466 15.42 -7.03 26.33
CA ALA A 466 15.97 -7.87 27.38
C ALA A 466 16.35 -9.27 26.86
N GLY A 467 17.60 -9.69 27.12
CA GLY A 467 18.11 -11.00 26.71
C GLY A 467 18.36 -11.16 25.21
N GLY A 468 18.31 -10.07 24.43
CA GLY A 468 18.65 -10.03 23.01
C GLY A 468 19.84 -9.13 22.70
N PRO A 469 20.23 -9.01 21.42
CA PRO A 469 21.18 -8.00 20.97
C PRO A 469 20.57 -6.59 21.09
N ALA A 470 21.42 -5.57 21.09
CA ALA A 470 21.02 -4.17 21.01
C ALA A 470 21.41 -3.55 19.67
N VAL A 471 20.60 -2.63 19.17
CA VAL A 471 20.89 -1.79 18.00
C VAL A 471 20.95 -0.35 18.47
N VAL A 472 22.00 0.36 18.10
CA VAL A 472 22.23 1.76 18.48
C VAL A 472 22.52 2.57 17.23
N LEU A 473 21.97 3.77 17.10
CA LEU A 473 22.38 4.71 16.06
C LEU A 473 23.86 5.12 16.26
N GLY A 474 24.63 5.17 15.18
CA GLY A 474 26.03 5.62 15.23
C GLY A 474 26.17 7.09 15.61
N ASP A 475 25.28 7.93 15.10
CA ASP A 475 25.08 9.33 15.51
C ASP A 475 23.57 9.63 15.56
N PRO A 476 23.00 10.02 16.71
CA PRO A 476 21.59 10.40 16.83
C PRO A 476 21.19 11.60 15.95
N THR A 477 22.15 12.42 15.50
CA THR A 477 21.87 13.57 14.62
C THR A 477 21.67 13.17 13.16
N ASP A 478 22.06 11.95 12.76
CA ASP A 478 21.85 11.39 11.41
C ASP A 478 20.44 10.80 11.22
N ALA A 479 19.62 10.77 12.29
CA ALA A 479 18.26 10.28 12.27
C ALA A 479 17.24 11.40 12.02
N ALA A 480 16.27 11.13 11.15
CA ALA A 480 15.09 11.97 11.04
C ALA A 480 14.31 11.97 12.37
N PRO A 481 13.57 13.06 12.71
CA PRO A 481 12.80 13.20 13.96
C PRO A 481 11.73 12.12 14.25
N ALA A 482 11.58 11.12 13.38
CA ALA A 482 10.65 10.00 13.47
C ALA A 482 11.32 8.64 13.16
N SER A 483 12.65 8.52 13.23
CA SER A 483 13.37 7.27 12.95
C SER A 483 12.88 6.13 13.84
N ALA A 484 12.72 4.93 13.28
CA ALA A 484 12.47 3.72 14.05
C ALA A 484 13.69 2.81 14.00
N LEU A 485 13.83 1.97 15.03
CA LEU A 485 14.75 0.85 15.03
C LEU A 485 13.95 -0.44 15.14
N GLY A 486 14.40 -1.45 14.40
CA GLY A 486 13.86 -2.80 14.45
C GLY A 486 14.97 -3.83 14.48
N LEU A 487 14.63 -4.99 15.03
CA LEU A 487 15.52 -6.13 15.11
C LEU A 487 14.72 -7.42 15.01
N HIS A 488 15.18 -8.36 14.19
CA HIS A 488 14.65 -9.72 14.14
C HIS A 488 15.76 -10.76 14.30
N LEU A 489 15.49 -11.80 15.10
CA LEU A 489 16.40 -12.91 15.36
C LEU A 489 15.98 -14.15 14.56
N GLY A 490 16.74 -14.42 13.50
CA GLY A 490 16.65 -15.64 12.73
C GLY A 490 17.61 -16.73 13.24
N PRO A 491 17.47 -17.98 12.77
CA PRO A 491 18.48 -19.01 13.01
C PRO A 491 19.84 -18.58 12.48
N GLY A 492 20.80 -18.29 13.38
CA GLY A 492 22.14 -17.84 13.00
C GLY A 492 22.19 -16.49 12.29
N SER A 493 21.14 -15.67 12.39
CA SER A 493 21.09 -14.37 11.73
C SER A 493 20.37 -13.31 12.56
N VAL A 494 20.73 -12.05 12.33
CA VAL A 494 20.08 -10.88 12.90
C VAL A 494 19.74 -9.95 11.76
N GLU A 495 18.47 -9.65 11.58
CA GLU A 495 18.04 -8.53 10.76
C GLU A 495 17.94 -7.27 11.63
N VAL A 496 18.42 -6.17 11.09
CA VAL A 496 18.38 -4.83 11.69
C VAL A 496 17.66 -3.91 10.73
N LEU A 497 16.69 -3.19 11.26
CA LEU A 497 15.89 -2.21 10.54
C LEU A 497 16.18 -0.85 11.15
N ALA A 498 16.44 0.14 10.31
CA ALA A 498 16.68 1.50 10.74
C ALA A 498 16.04 2.48 9.73
N PRO A 499 14.71 2.43 9.55
CA PRO A 499 14.02 3.39 8.70
C PRO A 499 14.26 4.81 9.23
N GLY A 500 14.76 5.68 8.36
CA GLY A 500 14.97 7.11 8.65
C GLY A 500 16.38 7.49 9.12
N THR A 501 17.35 6.58 9.06
CA THR A 501 18.79 6.95 9.15
C THR A 501 19.51 6.68 7.84
N THR A 502 20.47 7.55 7.51
CA THR A 502 21.44 7.34 6.43
C THR A 502 22.84 7.03 6.97
N GLY A 503 23.02 7.17 8.30
CA GLY A 503 24.26 6.90 9.00
C GLY A 503 24.42 5.42 9.40
N PRO A 504 25.59 5.05 9.96
CA PRO A 504 25.83 3.69 10.42
C PRO A 504 24.99 3.36 11.67
N VAL A 505 24.67 2.09 11.83
CA VAL A 505 24.08 1.51 13.04
C VAL A 505 25.08 0.58 13.72
N VAL A 506 25.07 0.53 15.05
CA VAL A 506 25.92 -0.34 15.86
C VAL A 506 25.10 -1.47 16.44
N VAL A 507 25.40 -2.70 16.04
CA VAL A 507 24.80 -3.92 16.56
C VAL A 507 25.68 -4.45 17.68
N ARG A 508 25.14 -4.58 18.88
CA ARG A 508 25.84 -5.10 20.06
C ARG A 508 25.25 -6.46 20.45
N ALA A 509 26.04 -7.51 20.30
CA ALA A 509 25.65 -8.88 20.65
C ALA A 509 26.90 -9.71 20.99
N PRO A 510 26.81 -10.69 21.92
CA PRO A 510 27.91 -11.61 22.18
C PRO A 510 28.38 -12.30 20.89
N GLY A 511 29.65 -12.09 20.52
CA GLY A 511 30.23 -12.64 19.29
C GLY A 511 29.79 -11.95 17.99
N ALA A 512 29.14 -10.79 18.02
CA ALA A 512 28.67 -10.06 16.83
C ALA A 512 29.76 -9.88 15.75
N ALA A 513 31.04 -9.79 16.16
CA ALA A 513 32.17 -9.69 15.24
C ALA A 513 32.26 -10.85 14.24
N SER A 514 31.70 -12.04 14.54
CA SER A 514 31.70 -13.16 13.60
C SER A 514 30.76 -12.96 12.40
N TRP A 515 29.80 -12.04 12.49
CA TRP A 515 28.83 -11.77 11.41
C TRP A 515 29.34 -10.76 10.37
N ALA A 516 30.55 -10.21 10.53
CA ALA A 516 31.06 -9.17 9.65
C ALA A 516 31.28 -9.61 8.19
N GLY A 517 31.30 -10.92 7.91
CA GLY A 517 31.65 -11.50 6.61
C GLY A 517 30.50 -12.09 5.80
N ALA A 518 29.25 -11.82 6.17
CA ALA A 518 28.08 -12.18 5.37
C ALA A 518 26.95 -11.18 5.68
N LEU A 519 26.82 -10.20 4.77
CA LEU A 519 25.93 -9.06 4.91
C LEU A 519 24.96 -9.05 3.74
N ASP A 520 23.68 -8.86 4.04
CA ASP A 520 22.61 -8.69 3.06
C ASP A 520 22.04 -7.28 3.19
N GLY A 521 22.22 -6.46 2.16
CA GLY A 521 21.74 -5.06 2.14
C GLY A 521 22.67 -4.03 2.80
N ALA A 522 23.96 -4.34 3.02
CA ALA A 522 24.93 -3.39 3.56
C ALA A 522 26.27 -3.39 2.81
N CYS A 523 26.89 -2.22 2.70
CA CYS A 523 28.19 -2.08 2.04
C CYS A 523 29.38 -2.52 2.87
N SER A 524 29.26 -2.45 4.19
CA SER A 524 30.35 -2.82 5.09
C SER A 524 29.86 -3.04 6.51
N ALA A 525 30.57 -3.90 7.21
CA ALA A 525 30.45 -4.05 8.64
C ALA A 525 31.85 -4.14 9.26
N THR A 526 32.12 -3.31 10.26
CA THR A 526 33.41 -3.27 10.96
C THR A 526 33.24 -3.66 12.41
N ALA A 527 33.98 -4.67 12.86
CA ALA A 527 33.96 -5.07 14.27
C ALA A 527 34.57 -3.98 15.16
N ASP A 528 33.87 -3.61 16.23
CA ASP A 528 34.34 -2.72 17.30
C ASP A 528 34.47 -3.52 18.60
N GLY A 529 35.52 -4.33 18.68
CA GLY A 529 35.67 -5.35 19.72
C GLY A 529 34.96 -6.67 19.38
N ALA A 530 34.86 -7.58 20.35
CA ALA A 530 34.31 -8.92 20.12
C ALA A 530 32.77 -8.94 20.00
N ASP A 531 32.10 -8.01 20.69
CA ASP A 531 30.65 -8.03 20.91
C ASP A 531 29.94 -6.82 20.29
N ALA A 532 30.58 -6.10 19.37
CA ALA A 532 29.94 -5.01 18.63
C ALA A 532 30.37 -4.97 17.17
N LEU A 533 29.42 -4.63 16.31
CA LEU A 533 29.58 -4.52 14.86
C LEU A 533 28.97 -3.21 14.40
N VAL A 534 29.77 -2.36 13.77
CA VAL A 534 29.31 -1.10 13.14
C VAL A 534 28.95 -1.42 11.69
N VAL A 535 27.70 -1.21 11.31
CA VAL A 535 27.12 -1.61 10.03
C VAL A 535 26.61 -0.36 9.31
N ALA A 536 26.96 -0.20 8.04
CA ALA A 536 26.38 0.86 7.20
C ALA A 536 25.04 0.37 6.62
N ALA A 537 23.92 0.84 7.19
CA ALA A 537 22.58 0.46 6.71
C ALA A 537 22.24 1.03 5.32
N GLY A 538 22.92 2.12 4.91
CA GLY A 538 22.81 2.69 3.57
C GLY A 538 21.39 3.07 3.16
N ALA A 539 21.16 3.15 1.85
CA ALA A 539 19.84 3.43 1.28
C ALA A 539 18.83 2.27 1.49
N GLU A 540 19.29 1.05 1.79
CA GLU A 540 18.38 -0.06 2.05
C GLU A 540 17.68 0.03 3.40
N ARG A 541 18.22 0.78 4.37
CA ARG A 541 17.63 0.99 5.71
C ARG A 541 17.33 -0.33 6.47
N ARG A 542 17.78 -1.46 5.93
CA ARG A 542 17.57 -2.83 6.39
C ARG A 542 18.83 -3.61 6.09
N VAL A 543 19.36 -4.30 7.08
CA VAL A 543 20.55 -5.14 6.94
C VAL A 543 20.33 -6.45 7.64
N ARG A 544 20.66 -7.56 6.97
CA ARG A 544 20.74 -8.87 7.62
C ARG A 544 22.19 -9.32 7.76
N LEU A 545 22.52 -9.71 8.98
CA LEU A 545 23.82 -10.22 9.43
C LEU A 545 23.66 -11.73 9.65
N GLY A 546 24.57 -12.57 9.15
CA GLY A 546 24.45 -14.02 9.40
C GLY A 546 25.55 -14.88 8.76
N ASP A 547 25.28 -16.19 8.63
CA ASP A 547 26.27 -17.20 8.21
C ASP A 547 26.22 -17.55 6.69
N THR A 548 25.26 -17.02 5.93
CA THR A 548 25.08 -17.30 4.50
C THR A 548 24.98 -16.01 3.68
N GLY A 549 25.65 -16.00 2.52
CA GLY A 549 25.88 -14.83 1.65
C GLY A 549 24.65 -14.00 1.33
N GLY A 550 24.87 -12.69 1.20
CA GLY A 550 23.82 -11.69 1.11
C GLY A 550 23.68 -11.05 -0.26
N ARG A 551 22.61 -10.29 -0.43
CA ARG A 551 22.36 -9.53 -1.66
C ARG A 551 23.21 -8.26 -1.67
N PRO A 552 23.57 -7.74 -2.86
CA PRO A 552 24.15 -6.41 -2.97
C PRO A 552 23.17 -5.37 -2.40
N ALA A 553 23.69 -4.22 -1.98
CA ALA A 553 22.87 -3.09 -1.54
C ALA A 553 22.72 -2.07 -2.67
N ALA A 554 21.48 -1.77 -3.05
CA ALA A 554 21.18 -0.70 -4.00
C ALA A 554 21.15 0.65 -3.30
N ASP A 555 21.85 1.63 -3.88
CA ASP A 555 21.79 3.03 -3.47
C ASP A 555 21.54 3.90 -4.71
N PRO A 556 20.31 4.41 -4.91
CA PRO A 556 19.97 5.24 -6.07
C PRO A 556 20.33 6.72 -5.89
N GLY A 557 20.94 7.09 -4.75
CA GLY A 557 21.21 8.48 -4.38
C GLY A 557 20.01 9.17 -3.71
N SER A 558 20.17 10.46 -3.41
CA SER A 558 19.11 11.28 -2.82
C SER A 558 18.13 11.78 -3.88
N ASP A 559 16.88 11.99 -3.47
CA ASP A 559 15.87 12.65 -4.27
C ASP A 559 16.34 14.03 -4.77
N GLN A 560 15.83 14.44 -5.93
CA GLN A 560 16.26 15.65 -6.64
C GLN A 560 15.08 16.53 -7.02
N ARG A 561 15.29 17.85 -7.01
CA ARG A 561 14.33 18.83 -7.56
C ARG A 561 14.99 19.61 -8.70
N VAL A 562 14.30 19.71 -9.82
CA VAL A 562 14.84 20.26 -11.08
C VAL A 562 13.81 21.12 -11.81
N GLU A 563 14.28 21.92 -12.78
CA GLU A 563 13.39 22.65 -13.68
C GLU A 563 12.75 21.71 -14.70
N VAL A 564 11.53 22.01 -15.13
CA VAL A 564 10.85 21.26 -16.20
C VAL A 564 11.66 21.31 -17.50
N GLY A 565 11.86 20.15 -18.14
CA GLY A 565 12.69 19.97 -19.33
C GLY A 565 14.15 19.64 -19.05
N SER A 566 14.53 19.50 -17.77
CA SER A 566 15.92 19.21 -17.39
C SER A 566 16.35 17.78 -17.76
N SER A 567 17.64 17.64 -18.07
CA SER A 567 18.32 16.36 -18.20
C SER A 567 19.08 16.09 -16.90
N VAL A 568 18.61 15.14 -16.11
CA VAL A 568 19.03 14.88 -14.73
C VAL A 568 19.93 13.66 -14.69
N ALA A 569 21.11 13.77 -14.08
CA ALA A 569 21.97 12.62 -13.82
C ALA A 569 21.55 11.96 -12.51
N LEU A 570 21.27 10.66 -12.54
CA LEU A 570 21.13 9.85 -11.32
C LEU A 570 22.51 9.29 -10.95
N ASP A 571 22.70 8.88 -9.70
CA ASP A 571 23.98 8.36 -9.23
C ASP A 571 23.78 7.11 -8.38
N GLY A 572 24.09 5.96 -8.98
CA GLY A 572 24.06 4.64 -8.34
C GLY A 572 25.44 4.18 -7.88
N SER A 573 26.47 5.03 -7.97
CA SER A 573 27.87 4.63 -7.72
C SER A 573 28.17 4.24 -6.27
N ALA A 574 27.28 4.60 -5.34
CA ALA A 574 27.32 4.17 -3.95
C ALA A 574 26.79 2.73 -3.73
N SER A 575 26.15 2.14 -4.76
CA SER A 575 25.73 0.73 -4.72
C SER A 575 26.93 -0.21 -4.56
N CYS A 576 26.74 -1.28 -3.80
CA CYS A 576 27.86 -2.02 -3.25
C CYS A 576 27.52 -3.48 -2.98
N ASP A 577 28.56 -4.29 -2.85
CA ASP A 577 28.47 -5.66 -2.37
C ASP A 577 29.80 -5.98 -1.64
N PRO A 578 29.75 -6.31 -0.34
CA PRO A 578 30.95 -6.63 0.44
C PRO A 578 31.58 -7.98 0.07
N ASP A 579 30.79 -8.90 -0.50
CA ASP A 579 31.17 -10.27 -0.81
C ASP A 579 31.57 -10.44 -2.30
N ALA A 580 31.05 -9.60 -3.21
CA ALA A 580 31.24 -9.72 -4.66
C ALA A 580 31.28 -8.39 -5.43
N THR A 581 32.47 -7.88 -5.73
CA THR A 581 32.69 -6.77 -6.69
C THR A 581 33.23 -7.31 -8.03
N PRO A 582 32.69 -6.92 -9.21
CA PRO A 582 31.76 -5.81 -9.46
C PRO A 582 30.27 -6.18 -9.37
N VAL A 583 29.44 -5.16 -9.15
CA VAL A 583 27.98 -5.23 -9.25
C VAL A 583 27.48 -4.67 -10.59
N MET A 584 26.35 -5.18 -11.08
CA MET A 584 25.64 -4.73 -12.27
C MET A 584 24.41 -3.92 -11.85
N LEU A 585 24.26 -2.71 -12.40
CA LEU A 585 23.15 -1.83 -12.10
C LEU A 585 22.07 -1.95 -13.19
N ARG A 586 20.81 -1.85 -12.78
CA ARG A 586 19.68 -1.75 -13.68
C ARG A 586 18.70 -0.71 -13.14
N TRP A 587 18.53 0.35 -13.91
CA TRP A 587 17.57 1.40 -13.67
C TRP A 587 16.30 1.20 -14.50
N GLU A 588 15.16 1.53 -13.91
CA GLU A 588 13.86 1.48 -14.57
C GLU A 588 12.99 2.65 -14.10
N LEU A 589 12.24 3.27 -15.01
CA LEU A 589 11.22 4.23 -14.59
C LEU A 589 10.02 3.48 -13.98
N ALA A 590 9.75 3.74 -12.70
CA ALA A 590 8.56 3.25 -12.01
C ALA A 590 7.32 4.07 -12.39
N SER A 591 7.41 5.40 -12.32
CA SER A 591 6.33 6.33 -12.71
C SER A 591 6.86 7.66 -13.26
N ALA A 592 6.01 8.35 -14.02
CA ALA A 592 6.25 9.69 -14.54
C ALA A 592 4.91 10.43 -14.73
N PRO A 593 4.92 11.78 -14.78
CA PRO A 593 3.71 12.56 -14.95
C PRO A 593 2.99 12.24 -16.28
N ALA A 594 1.67 12.34 -16.27
CA ALA A 594 0.84 12.09 -17.44
C ALA A 594 1.27 12.94 -18.65
N GLY A 595 1.35 12.31 -19.83
CA GLY A 595 1.75 12.98 -21.06
C GLY A 595 3.24 13.35 -21.16
N SER A 596 4.08 12.81 -20.26
CA SER A 596 5.54 12.87 -20.36
C SER A 596 6.06 12.01 -21.51
N ALA A 597 7.06 12.54 -22.21
CA ALA A 597 7.90 11.85 -23.19
C ALA A 597 9.31 11.60 -22.62
N TRP A 598 9.37 11.25 -21.32
CA TRP A 598 10.60 10.94 -20.60
C TRP A 598 11.50 9.96 -21.36
N ARG A 599 12.79 10.04 -21.08
CA ARG A 599 13.80 9.10 -21.57
C ARG A 599 14.81 8.84 -20.47
N LEU A 600 15.17 7.57 -20.31
CA LEU A 600 16.23 7.14 -19.41
C LEU A 600 17.38 6.54 -20.24
N ASP A 601 18.45 7.31 -20.41
CA ASP A 601 19.63 6.90 -21.18
C ASP A 601 20.69 6.28 -20.25
N GLY A 602 21.31 5.19 -20.69
CA GLY A 602 22.35 4.51 -19.91
C GLY A 602 21.82 3.79 -18.67
N ALA A 603 20.62 3.21 -18.77
CA ALA A 603 19.91 2.53 -17.67
C ALA A 603 20.68 1.32 -17.06
N ASP A 604 21.78 0.89 -17.66
CA ASP A 604 22.70 -0.15 -17.18
C ASP A 604 24.03 0.43 -16.64
N THR A 605 24.12 1.75 -16.47
CA THR A 605 25.32 2.45 -16.01
C THR A 605 25.18 2.97 -14.57
N ALA A 606 26.31 3.32 -13.94
CA ALA A 606 26.32 3.94 -12.62
C ALA A 606 25.68 5.34 -12.60
N THR A 607 25.66 6.04 -13.73
CA THR A 607 25.14 7.41 -13.81
C THR A 607 24.24 7.59 -15.04
N PRO A 608 23.01 7.03 -15.04
CA PRO A 608 22.07 7.21 -16.14
C PRO A 608 21.58 8.66 -16.19
N THR A 609 20.97 9.03 -17.31
CA THR A 609 20.39 10.38 -17.48
C THR A 609 18.89 10.29 -17.76
N LEU A 610 18.09 10.93 -16.92
CA LEU A 610 16.63 11.09 -17.06
C LEU A 610 16.29 12.43 -17.72
N LEU A 611 15.45 12.42 -18.75
CA LEU A 611 14.77 13.63 -19.23
C LEU A 611 13.46 13.83 -18.44
N ALA A 612 13.42 14.85 -17.58
CA ALA A 612 12.24 15.22 -16.80
C ALA A 612 11.48 16.36 -17.49
N ASP A 613 10.59 16.02 -18.43
CA ASP A 613 10.00 16.95 -19.41
C ASP A 613 8.63 17.54 -19.02
N ARG A 614 8.03 17.06 -17.94
CA ARG A 614 6.74 17.50 -17.41
C ARG A 614 6.86 17.85 -15.95
N ALA A 615 5.99 18.74 -15.47
CA ALA A 615 5.93 19.04 -14.05
C ALA A 615 5.39 17.82 -13.28
N GLY A 616 5.93 17.56 -12.09
CA GLY A 616 5.55 16.46 -11.21
C GLY A 616 6.67 15.45 -10.94
N PRO A 617 6.36 14.38 -10.20
CA PRO A 617 7.33 13.38 -9.77
C PRO A 617 7.66 12.37 -10.86
N PHE A 618 8.95 12.07 -11.01
CA PHE A 618 9.47 10.93 -11.75
C PHE A 618 10.12 9.98 -10.75
N ARG A 619 9.57 8.77 -10.58
CA ARG A 619 10.13 7.75 -9.70
C ARG A 619 10.99 6.80 -10.52
N VAL A 620 12.27 6.72 -10.21
CA VAL A 620 13.22 5.84 -10.89
C VAL A 620 13.74 4.79 -9.92
N ARG A 621 13.57 3.54 -10.30
CA ARG A 621 13.94 2.36 -9.52
C ARG A 621 15.32 1.87 -9.93
N LEU A 622 16.11 1.44 -8.94
CA LEU A 622 17.39 0.77 -9.09
C LEU A 622 17.32 -0.63 -8.47
N VAL A 623 17.79 -1.61 -9.23
CA VAL A 623 18.14 -2.95 -8.75
C VAL A 623 19.58 -3.24 -9.12
N VAL A 624 20.31 -3.83 -8.18
CA VAL A 624 21.72 -4.17 -8.33
C VAL A 624 21.85 -5.69 -8.29
N THR A 625 22.68 -6.26 -9.16
CA THR A 625 22.93 -7.72 -9.22
C THR A 625 24.42 -7.98 -9.08
N ASP A 626 24.80 -8.90 -8.21
CA ASP A 626 26.20 -9.28 -8.00
C ASP A 626 26.70 -10.26 -9.09
N ALA A 627 27.94 -10.70 -8.97
CA ALA A 627 28.53 -11.69 -9.89
C ALA A 627 27.95 -13.12 -9.73
N SER A 628 27.25 -13.40 -8.63
CA SER A 628 26.60 -14.70 -8.37
C SER A 628 25.18 -14.77 -8.94
N GLY A 629 24.58 -13.62 -9.26
CA GLY A 629 23.20 -13.46 -9.71
C GLY A 629 22.23 -13.05 -8.60
N ALA A 630 22.69 -12.83 -7.38
CA ALA A 630 21.89 -12.30 -6.27
C ALA A 630 21.50 -10.84 -6.57
N ARG A 631 20.23 -10.51 -6.35
CA ARG A 631 19.66 -9.17 -6.61
C ARG A 631 19.38 -8.44 -5.31
N SER A 632 19.67 -7.15 -5.26
CA SER A 632 19.29 -6.25 -4.17
C SER A 632 17.77 -6.17 -3.98
N LEU A 633 17.33 -5.55 -2.89
CA LEU A 633 15.98 -5.00 -2.84
C LEU A 633 15.82 -3.88 -3.87
N GLU A 634 14.58 -3.60 -4.26
CA GLU A 634 14.28 -2.49 -5.14
C GLU A 634 14.36 -1.17 -4.36
N ARG A 635 15.07 -0.17 -4.90
CA ARG A 635 15.15 1.17 -4.30
C ARG A 635 14.80 2.23 -5.30
N GLU A 636 14.08 3.25 -4.86
CA GLU A 636 13.63 4.34 -5.72
C GLU A 636 14.30 5.67 -5.33
N VAL A 637 14.55 6.49 -6.33
CA VAL A 637 14.87 7.92 -6.20
C VAL A 637 13.77 8.71 -6.90
N VAL A 638 13.35 9.80 -6.28
CA VAL A 638 12.33 10.70 -6.83
C VAL A 638 13.00 11.93 -7.44
N VAL A 639 12.62 12.26 -8.67
CA VAL A 639 12.98 13.52 -9.32
C VAL A 639 11.71 14.35 -9.49
N ILE A 640 11.59 15.46 -8.76
CA ILE A 640 10.50 16.41 -8.94
C ILE A 640 10.93 17.45 -9.96
N ALA A 641 10.20 17.55 -11.08
CA ALA A 641 10.36 18.63 -12.03
C ALA A 641 9.30 19.73 -11.78
N GLY A 642 9.75 20.97 -11.63
CA GLY A 642 8.87 22.11 -11.35
C GLY A 642 9.32 22.95 -10.17
N PRO A 643 8.70 24.13 -9.97
CA PRO A 643 9.02 24.99 -8.84
C PRO A 643 8.70 24.26 -7.52
N PRO A 644 9.43 24.58 -6.43
CA PRO A 644 9.01 24.17 -5.10
C PRO A 644 7.64 24.76 -4.80
N CYS A 645 6.78 23.98 -4.16
CA CYS A 645 5.60 24.51 -3.53
C CYS A 645 6.03 25.31 -2.29
N GLY A 646 5.37 26.43 -2.08
CA GLY A 646 5.88 27.62 -1.41
C GLY A 646 5.66 27.69 0.09
N ASP A 647 5.03 26.70 0.72
CA ASP A 647 4.64 26.79 2.14
C ASP A 647 5.65 26.17 3.12
N GLY A 648 6.58 25.34 2.62
CA GLY A 648 7.64 24.73 3.43
C GLY A 648 7.12 23.76 4.49
N VAL A 649 5.99 23.10 4.23
CA VAL A 649 5.33 22.20 5.19
C VAL A 649 5.75 20.73 5.05
N ASP A 650 6.34 20.30 3.94
CA ASP A 650 7.03 19.01 3.92
C ASP A 650 8.38 19.02 3.16
N GLY A 651 9.26 18.14 3.63
CA GLY A 651 10.62 17.97 3.14
C GLY A 651 10.82 16.62 2.46
N ASP A 652 9.75 15.84 2.29
CA ASP A 652 9.73 14.63 1.49
C ASP A 652 9.48 15.05 0.03
N LEU A 653 10.48 14.81 -0.80
CA LEU A 653 10.40 15.06 -2.24
C LEU A 653 9.49 14.01 -2.90
N ASP A 654 8.35 13.68 -2.30
CA ASP A 654 7.40 12.72 -2.85
C ASP A 654 6.64 13.28 -4.06
N GLY A 655 6.63 14.62 -4.22
CA GLY A 655 6.08 15.33 -5.36
C GLY A 655 4.57 15.21 -5.46
N LEU A 656 3.90 14.87 -4.36
CA LEU A 656 2.46 14.80 -4.29
C LEU A 656 1.93 16.17 -3.94
N ILE A 657 0.99 16.60 -4.78
CA ILE A 657 0.16 17.73 -4.45
C ILE A 657 -0.87 17.12 -3.48
N ASP A 658 -0.71 17.30 -2.17
CA ASP A 658 -1.62 16.79 -1.11
C ASP A 658 -2.42 17.92 -0.40
N THR A 659 -3.38 17.61 0.46
CA THR A 659 -4.25 18.64 1.10
C THR A 659 -3.49 19.65 1.96
N ASP A 660 -2.26 19.33 2.35
CA ASP A 660 -1.40 20.16 3.16
C ASP A 660 -0.48 21.04 2.30
N ASP A 661 -0.46 20.84 0.97
CA ASP A 661 0.22 21.67 -0.05
C ASP A 661 -0.75 22.44 -0.99
N PRO A 662 -1.46 23.47 -0.49
CA PRO A 662 -2.43 24.24 -1.26
C PRO A 662 -1.81 25.27 -2.24
N ASP A 663 -0.49 25.48 -2.29
CA ASP A 663 0.12 26.54 -3.09
C ASP A 663 0.92 26.07 -4.33
N CYS A 664 1.00 24.75 -4.57
CA CYS A 664 1.45 24.16 -5.84
C CYS A 664 0.56 24.48 -7.06
N ASP A 665 -0.64 25.06 -6.88
CA ASP A 665 -1.66 25.17 -7.93
C ASP A 665 -1.43 26.32 -8.94
N GLY A 666 -0.36 27.10 -8.78
CA GLY A 666 -0.05 28.23 -9.66
C GLY A 666 -1.07 29.37 -9.59
N SER A 667 -1.99 29.35 -8.63
CA SER A 667 -2.99 30.38 -8.42
C SER A 667 -2.64 31.19 -7.16
N ALA A 668 -2.11 32.39 -7.38
CA ALA A 668 -1.93 33.34 -6.29
C ALA A 668 -3.30 33.58 -5.62
N PRO A 669 -3.43 33.48 -4.28
CA PRO A 669 -4.71 33.68 -3.64
C PRO A 669 -5.22 35.09 -3.96
N PRO A 670 -6.50 35.25 -4.34
CA PRO A 670 -7.04 36.57 -4.60
C PRO A 670 -6.94 37.40 -3.31
N PRO A 671 -6.55 38.69 -3.39
CA PRO A 671 -6.38 39.51 -2.21
C PRO A 671 -7.70 39.55 -1.42
N THR A 672 -7.64 39.15 -0.16
CA THR A 672 -8.77 39.15 0.77
C THR A 672 -9.21 40.60 1.02
N THR A 673 -10.21 41.06 0.27
CA THR A 673 -10.99 42.23 0.68
C THR A 673 -12.04 41.79 1.70
N PRO A 674 -12.13 42.43 2.89
CA PRO A 674 -13.13 42.08 3.89
C PRO A 674 -14.50 42.57 3.43
N SER A 675 -15.33 41.65 2.93
CA SER A 675 -16.73 41.95 2.61
C SER A 675 -17.59 41.89 3.86
N THR A 676 -17.76 43.05 4.49
CA THR A 676 -18.91 43.32 5.36
C THR A 676 -20.19 43.36 4.51
N THR A 677 -21.15 42.45 4.72
CA THR A 677 -22.58 42.81 4.66
C THR A 677 -23.50 41.70 5.19
N THR A 678 -24.18 42.04 6.29
CA THR A 678 -25.62 41.87 6.59
C THR A 678 -26.39 40.60 6.22
N THR A 679 -26.93 40.02 7.29
CA THR A 679 -28.05 39.09 7.42
C THR A 679 -29.28 39.43 6.56
N THR A 680 -29.69 38.50 5.70
CA THR A 680 -31.08 38.34 5.23
C THR A 680 -31.39 36.83 5.16
N GLY A 681 -32.56 36.43 5.68
CA GLY A 681 -32.97 35.04 5.92
C GLY A 681 -33.19 34.17 4.67
N PRO A 682 -33.54 32.88 4.87
CA PRO A 682 -33.47 31.85 3.84
C PRO A 682 -34.63 31.97 2.84
N PRO A 683 -34.41 31.74 1.53
CA PRO A 683 -35.48 31.50 0.59
C PRO A 683 -35.91 30.03 0.61
N SER A 684 -37.20 29.82 0.38
CA SER A 684 -37.94 28.56 0.29
C SER A 684 -37.49 27.65 -0.86
N GLU A 685 -37.46 26.35 -0.60
CA GLU A 685 -37.24 25.24 -1.55
C GLU A 685 -38.14 25.30 -2.80
N PRO A 686 -37.63 24.94 -3.99
CA PRO A 686 -38.46 24.58 -5.13
C PRO A 686 -38.77 23.07 -5.12
N SER A 687 -40.05 22.76 -5.30
CA SER A 687 -40.64 21.42 -5.43
C SER A 687 -40.08 20.59 -6.59
N GLU A 688 -39.78 19.33 -6.34
CA GLU A 688 -39.40 18.28 -7.31
C GLU A 688 -40.45 18.08 -8.43
N PRO A 689 -40.03 17.80 -9.68
CA PRO A 689 -40.93 17.29 -10.71
C PRO A 689 -41.10 15.76 -10.61
N ARG A 690 -42.35 15.30 -10.68
CA ARG A 690 -42.74 13.88 -10.75
C ARG A 690 -42.09 13.15 -11.95
N PRO A 691 -41.77 11.85 -11.84
CA PRO A 691 -41.29 11.06 -12.97
C PRO A 691 -42.39 10.77 -13.99
N ALA A 692 -42.03 10.83 -15.27
CA ALA A 692 -42.88 10.40 -16.39
C ALA A 692 -42.88 8.86 -16.53
N PRO A 693 -43.93 8.23 -17.11
CA PRO A 693 -44.03 6.78 -17.20
C PRO A 693 -43.14 6.18 -18.29
N ALA A 694 -42.65 4.97 -18.03
CA ALA A 694 -41.79 4.18 -18.90
C ALA A 694 -42.39 3.89 -20.30
N VAL A 695 -41.54 3.98 -21.33
CA VAL A 695 -41.79 3.48 -22.68
C VAL A 695 -41.27 2.03 -22.77
N PRO A 696 -42.05 1.05 -23.25
CA PRO A 696 -41.59 -0.33 -23.37
C PRO A 696 -40.65 -0.50 -24.56
N VAL A 697 -39.42 -0.96 -24.31
CA VAL A 697 -38.49 -1.40 -25.36
C VAL A 697 -38.85 -2.83 -25.77
N ALA A 698 -39.08 -3.02 -27.07
CA ALA A 698 -39.39 -4.30 -27.69
C ALA A 698 -38.12 -5.08 -28.04
N GLY A 699 -38.06 -6.34 -27.57
CA GLY A 699 -37.55 -7.51 -28.31
C GLY A 699 -36.07 -7.57 -28.68
N SER A 700 -35.26 -8.19 -27.82
CA SER A 700 -33.95 -8.76 -28.20
C SER A 700 -34.14 -10.09 -28.98
N PRO A 701 -33.40 -10.35 -30.07
CA PRO A 701 -33.35 -11.68 -30.66
C PRO A 701 -32.36 -12.55 -29.87
N ARG A 702 -32.82 -13.74 -29.47
CA ARG A 702 -31.98 -14.82 -28.95
C ARG A 702 -31.03 -15.30 -30.06
N TYR A 703 -29.73 -15.27 -29.83
CA TYR A 703 -28.78 -16.10 -30.56
C TYR A 703 -28.49 -17.35 -29.72
N THR A 704 -28.96 -18.48 -30.22
CA THR A 704 -28.48 -19.82 -29.86
C THR A 704 -27.35 -20.18 -30.83
N GLY A 705 -26.21 -20.60 -30.29
CA GLY A 705 -25.09 -21.15 -31.04
C GLY A 705 -23.98 -21.48 -30.07
#